data_AF-A0A316WKT1-F1
#
_entry.id   AF-A0A316WKT1-F1
#
_cell.length_a   1.000
_cell.length_b   1.000
_cell.length_c   1.000
_cell.angle_alpha   90.00
_cell.angle_beta   90.00
_cell.angle_gamma   90.00
#
_symmetry.space_group_name_H-M   'P 1'
#
loop_
_entity.id
_entity.type
_entity.pdbx_description
1 polymer ?
#
loop_
_entity_poly.entity_id
_entity_poly.type
_entity_poly.pdbx_seq_one_letter_code
_entity_poly.pdbx_strand_id
1 'polypeptide(L)'
;MNTLFLFEARRSTQHWLTYLVALLLVGIGIFCGNQFNLSIGEGIYLNSPYTIGFMTGMLSLAVIFFATVYALQLLFKDHDSKFDSILFSFPFSKSTYLKGKFIAYFLQTFISFSLLMAGFLIGQMMRTGTEMQEAFHIIHYLYPLLLFGFINSFFVCSFLFLIAVIVKRKLLVVVGGLLLYVLYMIILLFSNSPFMAGSLPQSLETQQFSAFIDPFGLSAYFMQARDLSSHQKNIQMVPFTGYLLFNRLLFFFISVGILFLSLRLFSFSNTSGKKVKTLSNVHTLSETNASEYSTVIPSFNRLNSFRSVLSFTKTDLTYLFKSVAVPAVSILLLFCVGMEMYAEIEKGIRLPQKYAGSGLMAATISENFHLLGLLISAYFLNDVYWRSQSSGFFLIENSTFFSKNRLTGHFISISFLLFFFTGILIIQGIIFQAAYQYFHIDWNAYLGVFFFNTFPLILFSGLILLINDRIPHKFIALGVAILAVFVLSGPVSGKLISYPLFRIFSDFKGTYSDFNGYGIYEKAFAQRLLFGAGIISILWVFNSIIKIKKVSVIASCFSIILLISGIFAGVLFMKGYVPKDKEQAILSSVEYEKNYRKYEALPQPDISDVTTEIKLYPSENAYRIVGKYTLKNQTDQSINKVLINFNDDLKLESAVMTSGTETTKIHQNITEVSLKQPLLPGKTASLNFTLSYQWFAVNGHQSFNAIIADGSFMRISRYYPTIGYQKDYEIQDEKQRSQFKLGKLTELKKPEAPEVSKKDFINLSMIISTEKSQTAIGTGDLIKKWSSSGRHYFEYKADQIPFRFAVSSAKYELKSINYKGITINIFYHQKHHENVDHLLENAKLTLDYCQQNFGKYPFKTINFAEISSFTKGFAATAYPSAIFMPEDMIFHANILADKKQDVINELAGHELSHLWWGNSQINSDDREGSVMLTETLAMYTEMMLYKQMHGREKMIERIKVHQQIYDNEKGLSENVPIYKATGDAPHISYSKGAMAMVQLSHVMGESRLNTALKSFLNNNQYPKKPTSLDLMNEFYKAAPDASARKEIDRLFKTIDNITVINSPPNPSVRAK
;
A
#
# COMPACT_ATOMS: atom_id res chain seq x y z
N MET A 1 29.11 19.13 41.00
CA MET A 1 28.40 18.15 40.12
C MET A 1 27.20 17.60 40.88
N ASN A 2 26.07 17.36 40.20
CA ASN A 2 24.87 16.83 40.86
C ASN A 2 25.09 15.35 41.25
N THR A 3 25.08 15.05 42.55
CA THR A 3 25.37 13.71 43.09
C THR A 3 24.31 12.67 42.69
N LEU A 4 23.04 13.07 42.59
CA LEU A 4 21.95 12.19 42.15
C LEU A 4 22.15 11.76 40.69
N PHE A 5 22.56 12.69 39.83
CA PHE A 5 22.88 12.38 38.44
C PHE A 5 24.06 11.39 38.34
N LEU A 6 25.15 11.65 39.08
CA LEU A 6 26.32 10.77 39.08
C LEU A 6 26.00 9.36 39.57
N PHE A 7 25.15 9.23 40.58
CA PHE A 7 24.67 7.94 41.07
C PHE A 7 23.91 7.17 39.98
N GLU A 8 22.95 7.81 39.31
CA GLU A 8 22.17 7.16 38.25
C GLU A 8 23.05 6.79 37.04
N ALA A 9 23.97 7.68 36.65
CA ALA A 9 24.91 7.43 35.55
C ALA A 9 25.83 6.22 35.85
N ARG A 10 26.46 6.19 37.03
CA ARG A 10 27.35 5.08 37.44
C ARG A 10 26.60 3.76 37.54
N ARG A 11 25.37 3.79 38.04
CA ARG A 11 24.52 2.61 38.14
C ARG A 11 24.17 2.05 36.77
N SER A 12 23.83 2.91 35.81
CA SER A 12 23.49 2.50 34.45
C SER A 12 24.68 1.86 33.73
N THR A 13 25.89 2.42 33.88
CA THR A 13 27.10 1.90 33.23
C THR A 13 27.62 0.61 33.85
N GLN A 14 27.28 0.32 35.12
CA GLN A 14 27.67 -0.92 35.79
C GLN A 14 26.70 -2.09 35.53
N HIS A 15 25.52 -1.83 34.95
CA HIS A 15 24.51 -2.86 34.75
C HIS A 15 24.64 -3.52 33.36
N TRP A 16 24.91 -4.83 33.31
CA TRP A 16 25.16 -5.56 32.04
C TRP A 16 24.01 -5.42 31.03
N LEU A 17 22.77 -5.34 31.50
CA LEU A 17 21.57 -5.21 30.67
C LEU A 17 21.59 -3.91 29.82
N THR A 18 22.27 -2.85 30.30
CA THR A 18 22.44 -1.60 29.55
C THR A 18 23.22 -1.84 28.26
N TYR A 19 24.27 -2.67 28.29
CA TYR A 19 25.05 -3.02 27.11
C TYR A 19 24.27 -3.92 26.15
N LEU A 20 23.46 -4.84 26.66
CA LEU A 20 22.56 -5.65 25.83
C LEU A 20 21.54 -4.77 25.10
N VAL A 21 20.91 -3.82 25.79
CA VAL A 21 19.97 -2.87 25.17
C VAL A 21 20.68 -2.01 24.12
N ALA A 22 21.89 -1.53 24.41
CA ALA A 22 22.68 -0.78 23.43
C ALA A 22 22.95 -1.61 22.16
N LEU A 23 23.36 -2.87 22.31
CA LEU A 23 23.60 -3.78 21.18
C LEU A 23 22.32 -4.05 20.38
N LEU A 24 21.18 -4.24 21.06
CA LEU A 24 19.88 -4.42 20.39
C LEU A 24 19.46 -3.17 19.62
N LEU A 25 19.64 -1.97 20.19
CA LEU A 25 19.30 -0.72 19.52
C LEU A 25 20.17 -0.48 18.28
N VAL A 26 21.47 -0.76 18.37
CA VAL A 26 22.38 -0.72 17.21
C VAL A 26 21.95 -1.76 16.17
N GLY A 27 21.62 -2.99 16.57
CA GLY A 27 21.15 -4.04 15.66
C GLY A 27 19.85 -3.68 14.94
N ILE A 28 18.87 -3.10 15.66
CA ILE A 28 17.63 -2.56 15.08
C ILE A 28 17.97 -1.42 14.10
N GLY A 29 18.87 -0.52 14.48
CA GLY A 29 19.37 0.53 13.60
C GLY A 29 19.97 -0.03 12.31
N ILE A 30 20.87 -1.02 12.39
CA ILE A 30 21.50 -1.67 11.23
C ILE A 30 20.43 -2.27 10.32
N PHE A 31 19.46 -2.96 10.91
CA PHE A 31 18.33 -3.51 10.16
C PHE A 31 17.55 -2.40 9.42
N CYS A 32 17.18 -1.32 10.11
CA CYS A 32 16.48 -0.19 9.50
C CYS A 32 17.30 0.46 8.37
N GLY A 33 18.59 0.71 8.58
CA GLY A 33 19.46 1.34 7.58
C GLY A 33 19.67 0.48 6.34
N ASN A 34 19.71 -0.84 6.50
CA ASN A 34 19.95 -1.78 5.41
C ASN A 34 18.65 -2.17 4.65
N GLN A 35 17.52 -2.31 5.36
CA GLN A 35 16.30 -2.92 4.80
C GLN A 35 15.15 -1.95 4.53
N PHE A 36 15.11 -0.76 5.14
CA PHE A 36 14.02 0.18 4.88
C PHE A 36 14.26 0.95 3.58
N ASN A 37 13.39 0.73 2.59
CA ASN A 37 13.44 1.32 1.25
C ASN A 37 12.31 2.33 1.08
N LEU A 38 12.24 3.33 1.96
CA LEU A 38 11.27 4.42 1.79
C LEU A 38 11.87 5.43 0.81
N SER A 39 11.84 5.07 -0.48
CA SER A 39 12.13 6.02 -1.55
C SER A 39 11.03 7.07 -1.55
N ILE A 40 11.43 8.33 -1.34
CA ILE A 40 10.52 9.47 -1.24
C ILE A 40 10.16 9.98 -2.64
N GLY A 41 10.90 9.53 -3.67
CA GLY A 41 10.78 10.03 -5.03
C GLY A 41 11.83 9.42 -5.96
N GLU A 42 11.53 9.39 -7.25
CA GLU A 42 12.46 8.90 -8.27
C GLU A 42 13.70 9.81 -8.40
N GLY A 43 14.86 9.18 -8.54
CA GLY A 43 16.14 9.87 -8.63
C GLY A 43 16.65 10.46 -7.31
N ILE A 44 15.98 10.25 -6.17
CA ILE A 44 16.48 10.64 -4.84
C ILE A 44 17.17 9.46 -4.18
N TYR A 45 18.46 9.61 -3.85
CA TYR A 45 19.24 8.54 -3.22
C TYR A 45 18.80 8.27 -1.78
N LEU A 46 18.95 7.02 -1.34
CA LEU A 46 18.53 6.59 0.01
C LEU A 46 19.44 7.11 1.12
N ASN A 47 20.69 7.44 0.79
CA ASN A 47 21.65 8.12 1.67
C ASN A 47 21.81 9.61 1.34
N SER A 48 20.86 10.20 0.61
CA SER A 48 20.82 11.65 0.40
C SER A 48 20.57 12.39 1.73
N PRO A 49 21.05 13.64 1.88
CA PRO A 49 20.79 14.43 3.08
C PRO A 49 19.30 14.62 3.37
N TYR A 50 18.45 14.70 2.33
CA TYR A 50 17.01 14.77 2.48
C TYR A 50 16.42 13.46 3.03
N THR A 51 16.75 12.31 2.44
CA THR A 51 16.24 11.01 2.89
C THR A 51 16.72 10.67 4.30
N ILE A 52 17.98 10.96 4.64
CA ILE A 52 18.49 10.74 6.00
C ILE A 52 17.74 11.61 7.01
N GLY A 53 17.48 12.88 6.69
CA GLY A 53 16.71 13.78 7.55
C GLY A 53 15.28 13.28 7.78
N PHE A 54 14.58 12.90 6.71
CA PHE A 54 13.26 12.28 6.78
C PHE A 54 13.25 11.02 7.64
N MET A 55 14.16 10.08 7.37
CA MET A 55 14.25 8.81 8.11
C MET A 55 14.59 9.04 9.58
N THR A 56 15.47 9.99 9.89
CA THR A 56 15.80 10.35 11.28
C THR A 56 14.59 10.95 12.00
N GLY A 57 13.84 11.84 11.34
CA GLY A 57 12.60 12.40 11.88
C GLY A 57 11.57 11.31 12.18
N MET A 58 11.38 10.34 11.28
CA MET A 58 10.45 9.23 11.52
C MET A 58 10.92 8.30 12.64
N LEU A 59 12.19 7.89 12.62
CA LEU A 59 12.76 7.05 13.67
C LEU A 59 12.73 7.75 15.04
N SER A 60 12.74 9.09 15.08
CA SER A 60 12.65 9.85 16.33
C SER A 60 11.34 9.62 17.10
N LEU A 61 10.30 9.05 16.48
CA LEU A 61 9.10 8.61 17.21
C LEU A 61 9.41 7.51 18.23
N ALA A 62 10.45 6.70 18.01
CA ALA A 62 10.93 5.72 18.98
C ALA A 62 11.37 6.36 20.31
N VAL A 63 11.69 7.66 20.32
CA VAL A 63 11.94 8.43 21.54
C VAL A 63 10.77 8.35 22.51
N ILE A 64 9.51 8.36 22.04
CA ILE A 64 8.32 8.19 22.90
C ILE A 64 8.42 6.89 23.69
N PHE A 65 8.79 5.81 23.00
CA PHE A 65 8.94 4.49 23.61
C PHE A 65 10.10 4.46 24.61
N PHE A 66 11.29 4.94 24.22
CA PHE A 66 12.46 4.99 25.10
C PHE A 66 12.18 5.82 26.37
N ALA A 67 11.63 7.02 26.17
CA ALA A 67 11.28 7.93 27.24
C ALA A 67 10.24 7.31 28.18
N THR A 68 9.18 6.69 27.66
CA THR A 68 8.17 6.03 28.49
C THR A 68 8.77 4.90 29.34
N VAL A 69 9.60 4.04 28.74
CA VAL A 69 10.26 2.93 29.47
C VAL A 69 11.20 3.46 30.55
N TYR A 70 12.05 4.43 30.23
CA TYR A 70 12.99 4.99 31.21
C TYR A 70 12.28 5.81 32.29
N ALA A 71 11.17 6.48 31.99
CA ALA A 71 10.35 7.16 32.99
C ALA A 71 9.86 6.17 34.06
N LEU A 72 9.32 5.02 33.63
CA LEU A 72 8.84 3.98 34.53
C LEU A 72 9.96 3.36 35.39
N GLN A 73 11.17 3.22 34.84
CA GLN A 73 12.31 2.60 35.51
C GLN A 73 13.12 3.54 36.40
N LEU A 74 13.18 4.84 36.08
CA LEU A 74 14.04 5.83 36.77
C LEU A 74 13.25 6.77 37.68
N LEU A 75 12.10 7.25 37.21
CA LEU A 75 11.33 8.30 37.91
C LEU A 75 10.45 7.72 39.02
N PHE A 76 9.93 6.50 38.83
CA PHE A 76 9.11 5.81 39.82
C PHE A 76 9.88 4.92 40.77
N LYS A 77 11.15 4.65 40.49
CA LYS A 77 11.99 3.70 41.24
C LYS A 77 11.94 3.93 42.74
N ASP A 78 12.17 5.18 43.16
CA ASP A 78 12.29 5.50 44.58
C ASP A 78 10.93 5.39 45.30
N HIS A 79 9.83 5.62 44.59
CA HIS A 79 8.48 5.43 45.11
C HIS A 79 8.10 3.93 45.16
N ASP A 80 8.46 3.15 44.14
CA ASP A 80 8.20 1.71 44.08
C ASP A 80 8.94 0.95 45.20
N SER A 81 10.17 1.35 45.49
CA SER A 81 10.98 0.78 46.58
C SER A 81 10.67 1.39 47.95
N LYS A 82 9.77 2.38 48.02
CA LYS A 82 9.49 3.22 49.22
C LYS A 82 10.74 3.91 49.79
N PHE A 83 11.78 4.08 48.97
CA PHE A 83 13.02 4.76 49.34
C PHE A 83 12.88 6.28 49.30
N ASP A 84 11.87 6.80 48.60
CA ASP A 84 11.54 8.22 48.50
C ASP A 84 11.45 8.92 49.88
N SER A 85 10.89 8.25 50.88
CA SER A 85 10.74 8.78 52.24
C SER A 85 12.08 8.98 52.97
N ILE A 86 13.07 8.13 52.67
CA ILE A 86 14.44 8.26 53.19
C ILE A 86 15.20 9.30 52.35
N LEU A 87 15.03 9.27 51.03
CA LEU A 87 15.72 10.19 50.13
C LEU A 87 15.31 11.65 50.38
N PHE A 88 14.02 11.91 50.64
CA PHE A 88 13.50 13.27 50.86
C PHE A 88 13.81 13.85 52.24
N SER A 89 14.42 13.09 53.16
CA SER A 89 14.90 13.63 54.45
C SER A 89 16.29 14.26 54.37
N PHE A 90 17.02 14.06 53.26
CA PHE A 90 18.33 14.66 53.05
C PHE A 90 18.25 16.16 52.66
N PRO A 91 19.27 16.97 53.00
CA PRO A 91 19.25 18.42 52.79
C PRO A 91 19.61 18.79 51.34
N PHE A 92 18.75 18.48 50.37
CA PHE A 92 18.89 18.95 48.99
C PHE A 92 17.68 19.75 48.50
N SER A 93 17.92 20.71 47.62
CA SER A 93 16.85 21.56 47.06
C SER A 93 15.97 20.79 46.06
N LYS A 94 14.71 21.23 45.88
CA LYS A 94 13.82 20.75 44.80
C LYS A 94 14.48 20.81 43.43
N SER A 95 15.20 21.90 43.16
CA SER A 95 15.92 22.13 41.90
C SER A 95 17.04 21.11 41.70
N THR A 96 17.81 20.80 42.75
CA THR A 96 18.88 19.80 42.70
C THR A 96 18.32 18.40 42.41
N TYR A 97 17.22 18.03 43.07
CA TYR A 97 16.55 16.75 42.86
C TYR A 97 16.03 16.60 41.43
N LEU A 98 15.20 17.55 40.98
CA LEU A 98 14.54 17.46 39.69
C LEU A 98 15.53 17.56 38.52
N LYS A 99 16.52 18.46 38.59
CA LYS A 99 17.58 18.54 37.56
C LYS A 99 18.38 17.25 37.48
N GLY A 100 18.70 16.62 38.61
CA GLY A 100 19.46 15.37 38.64
C GLY A 100 18.71 14.22 37.97
N LYS A 101 17.44 14.03 38.34
CA LYS A 101 16.58 13.00 37.76
C LYS A 101 16.27 13.26 36.28
N PHE A 102 15.95 14.51 35.92
CA PHE A 102 15.63 14.87 34.54
C PHE A 102 16.83 14.72 33.61
N ILE A 103 18.01 15.22 33.98
CA ILE A 103 19.21 15.11 33.12
C ILE A 103 19.60 13.65 32.89
N ALA A 104 19.53 12.80 33.92
CA ALA A 104 19.78 11.37 33.76
C ALA A 104 18.78 10.72 32.79
N TYR A 105 17.49 11.01 32.99
CA TYR A 105 16.39 10.50 32.17
C TYR A 105 16.48 10.96 30.70
N PHE A 106 16.74 12.24 30.47
CA PHE A 106 16.90 12.82 29.14
C PHE A 106 18.13 12.26 28.42
N LEU A 107 19.31 12.26 29.06
CA LEU A 107 20.53 11.77 28.44
C LEU A 107 20.44 10.27 28.09
N GLN A 108 19.84 9.46 28.97
CA GLN A 108 19.65 8.04 28.69
C GLN A 108 18.73 7.83 27.47
N THR A 109 17.67 8.63 27.36
CA THR A 109 16.76 8.60 26.19
C THR A 109 17.48 9.02 24.91
N PHE A 110 18.21 10.15 24.94
CA PHE A 110 18.92 10.69 23.78
C PHE A 110 20.09 9.78 23.33
N ILE A 111 20.84 9.19 24.26
CA ILE A 111 21.91 8.23 23.94
C ILE A 111 21.31 6.98 23.29
N SER A 112 20.20 6.45 23.79
CA SER A 112 19.52 5.30 23.17
C SER A 112 19.08 5.59 21.74
N PHE A 113 18.54 6.78 21.48
CA PHE A 113 18.22 7.19 20.11
C PHE A 113 19.49 7.38 19.24
N SER A 114 20.56 7.94 19.81
CA SER A 114 21.84 8.08 19.12
C SER A 114 22.47 6.73 18.75
N LEU A 115 22.33 5.71 19.61
CA LEU A 115 22.77 4.34 19.33
C LEU A 115 21.95 3.70 18.19
N LEU A 116 20.63 3.92 18.18
CA LEU A 116 19.78 3.50 17.06
C LEU A 116 20.20 4.19 15.75
N MET A 117 20.49 5.49 15.78
CA MET A 117 20.97 6.22 14.60
C MET A 117 22.38 5.82 14.16
N ALA A 118 23.27 5.47 15.11
CA ALA A 118 24.57 4.89 14.78
C ALA A 118 24.42 3.52 14.09
N GLY A 119 23.47 2.69 14.54
CA GLY A 119 23.09 1.48 13.82
C GLY A 119 22.56 1.77 12.42
N PHE A 120 21.67 2.74 12.28
CA PHE A 120 21.11 3.16 10.99
C PHE A 120 22.19 3.60 9.99
N LEU A 121 23.16 4.38 10.46
CA LEU A 121 24.35 4.75 9.70
C LEU A 121 25.13 3.53 9.21
N ILE A 122 25.44 2.59 10.11
CA ILE A 122 26.15 1.34 9.76
C ILE A 122 25.35 0.53 8.74
N GLY A 123 24.03 0.39 8.93
CA GLY A 123 23.14 -0.31 8.02
C GLY A 123 23.12 0.30 6.61
N GLN A 124 23.08 1.63 6.51
CA GLN A 124 23.18 2.35 5.23
C GLN A 124 24.54 2.13 4.56
N MET A 125 25.64 2.13 5.33
CA MET A 125 26.98 1.87 4.79
C MET A 125 27.16 0.43 4.27
N MET A 126 26.38 -0.53 4.77
CA MET A 126 26.38 -1.90 4.27
C MET A 126 25.63 -2.06 2.95
N ARG A 127 24.84 -1.05 2.56
CA ARG A 127 24.03 -1.09 1.34
C ARG A 127 24.86 -0.73 0.12
N THR A 128 24.53 -1.35 -1.01
CA THR A 128 25.17 -1.10 -2.30
C THR A 128 24.11 -1.10 -3.40
N GLY A 129 24.30 -0.33 -4.47
CA GLY A 129 23.36 -0.25 -5.60
C GLY A 129 23.27 1.17 -6.16
N THR A 130 22.58 1.32 -7.29
CA THR A 130 22.35 2.62 -7.96
C THR A 130 21.52 3.59 -7.14
N GLU A 131 20.77 3.10 -6.15
CA GLU A 131 19.97 3.90 -5.21
C GLU A 131 20.80 4.58 -4.11
N MET A 132 22.12 4.35 -4.08
CA MET A 132 23.04 4.87 -3.08
C MET A 132 24.11 5.77 -3.72
N GLN A 133 24.41 6.90 -3.09
CA GLN A 133 25.58 7.71 -3.42
C GLN A 133 26.85 7.04 -2.92
N GLU A 134 27.94 7.17 -3.70
CA GLU A 134 29.26 6.64 -3.33
C GLU A 134 29.93 7.45 -2.20
N ALA A 135 29.63 8.75 -2.10
CA ALA A 135 30.25 9.65 -1.13
C ALA A 135 29.59 9.57 0.26
N PHE A 136 30.43 9.48 1.29
CA PHE A 136 29.99 9.48 2.68
C PHE A 136 30.19 10.84 3.34
N HIS A 137 29.10 11.42 3.88
CA HIS A 137 29.15 12.69 4.61
C HIS A 137 28.50 12.54 5.99
N ILE A 138 29.32 12.48 7.05
CA ILE A 138 28.85 12.31 8.44
C ILE A 138 27.88 13.42 8.88
N ILE A 139 28.03 14.63 8.34
CA ILE A 139 27.18 15.78 8.67
C ILE A 139 25.71 15.53 8.30
N HIS A 140 25.44 14.74 7.25
CA HIS A 140 24.09 14.36 6.86
C HIS A 140 23.33 13.59 7.95
N TYR A 141 24.05 12.95 8.87
CA TYR A 141 23.48 12.20 9.99
C TYR A 141 23.49 12.99 11.30
N LEU A 142 24.57 13.75 11.57
CA LEU A 142 24.68 14.55 12.79
C LEU A 142 23.67 15.71 12.82
N TYR A 143 23.46 16.38 11.68
CA TYR A 143 22.52 17.49 11.56
C TYR A 143 21.08 17.07 11.96
N PRO A 144 20.46 16.05 11.35
CA PRO A 144 19.12 15.63 11.74
C PRO A 144 19.08 14.93 13.12
N LEU A 145 20.17 14.31 13.58
CA LEU A 145 20.25 13.77 14.95
C LEU A 145 20.08 14.87 16.01
N LEU A 146 20.67 16.06 15.78
CA LEU A 146 20.46 17.21 16.66
C LEU A 146 19.07 17.81 16.47
N LEU A 147 18.63 17.99 15.23
CA LEU A 147 17.36 18.65 14.92
C LEU A 147 16.14 17.86 15.41
N PHE A 148 16.14 16.53 15.20
CA PHE A 148 15.06 15.65 15.61
C PHE A 148 15.40 14.93 16.91
N GLY A 149 16.52 14.23 16.98
CA GLY A 149 16.87 13.40 18.13
C GLY A 149 16.96 14.18 19.44
N PHE A 150 17.71 15.28 19.47
CA PHE A 150 17.90 16.07 20.69
C PHE A 150 16.62 16.80 21.10
N ILE A 151 16.00 17.55 20.18
CA ILE A 151 14.80 18.36 20.47
C ILE A 151 13.61 17.48 20.82
N ASN A 152 13.37 16.38 20.08
CA ASN A 152 12.24 15.49 20.36
C ASN A 152 12.47 14.74 21.68
N SER A 153 13.71 14.30 21.99
CA SER A 153 14.03 13.73 23.32
C SER A 153 13.79 14.74 24.43
N PHE A 154 14.17 16.00 24.24
CA PHE A 154 14.01 17.03 25.25
C PHE A 154 12.52 17.32 25.52
N PHE A 155 11.71 17.44 24.46
CA PHE A 155 10.27 17.66 24.56
C PHE A 155 9.53 16.49 25.19
N VAL A 156 9.70 15.28 24.66
CA VAL A 156 9.03 14.07 25.15
C VAL A 156 9.42 13.81 26.60
N CYS A 157 10.71 13.89 26.94
CA CYS A 157 11.14 13.72 28.34
C CYS A 157 10.52 14.80 29.23
N SER A 158 10.49 16.06 28.82
CA SER A 158 9.92 17.15 29.64
C SER A 158 8.44 16.91 29.93
N PHE A 159 7.67 16.55 28.91
CA PHE A 159 6.24 16.27 29.03
C PHE A 159 5.96 15.07 29.95
N LEU A 160 6.63 13.93 29.73
CA LEU A 160 6.44 12.73 30.55
C LEU A 160 6.96 12.91 31.99
N PHE A 161 8.04 13.68 32.16
CA PHE A 161 8.57 14.02 33.48
C PHE A 161 7.58 14.84 34.30
N LEU A 162 6.92 15.85 33.68
CA LEU A 162 5.85 16.62 34.32
C LEU A 162 4.75 15.70 34.86
N ILE A 163 4.26 14.78 34.03
CA ILE A 163 3.22 13.83 34.43
C ILE A 163 3.72 12.92 35.56
N ALA A 164 4.93 12.37 35.43
CA ALA A 164 5.50 11.47 36.43
C ALA A 164 5.61 12.14 37.81
N VAL A 165 6.10 13.39 37.84
CA VAL A 165 6.38 14.14 39.06
C VAL A 165 5.12 14.64 39.76
N ILE A 166 4.10 15.07 39.00
CA ILE A 166 2.84 15.60 39.54
C ILE A 166 1.88 14.48 39.93
N VAL A 167 1.62 13.59 38.97
CA VAL A 167 0.53 12.64 39.06
C VAL A 167 0.94 11.41 39.87
N LYS A 168 2.23 11.06 39.85
CA LYS A 168 2.81 9.90 40.54
C LYS A 168 2.06 8.58 40.25
N ARG A 169 1.48 8.46 39.05
CA ARG A 169 0.86 7.24 38.55
C ARG A 169 1.52 6.82 37.24
N LYS A 170 2.16 5.65 37.23
CA LYS A 170 2.79 5.02 36.05
C LYS A 170 1.86 5.00 34.84
N LEU A 171 0.59 4.69 35.09
CA LEU A 171 -0.45 4.66 34.07
C LEU A 171 -0.55 5.96 33.27
N LEU A 172 -0.57 7.10 33.94
CA LEU A 172 -0.81 8.38 33.27
C LEU A 172 0.42 8.82 32.47
N VAL A 173 1.61 8.32 32.81
CA VAL A 173 2.82 8.51 31.99
C VAL A 173 2.73 7.71 30.70
N VAL A 174 2.26 6.45 30.76
CA VAL A 174 2.03 5.63 29.55
C VAL A 174 0.96 6.27 28.66
N VAL A 175 -0.16 6.71 29.25
CA VAL A 175 -1.22 7.44 28.52
C VAL A 175 -0.70 8.75 27.94
N GLY A 176 0.20 9.45 28.63
CA GLY A 176 0.87 10.65 28.12
C GLY A 176 1.74 10.36 26.90
N GLY A 177 2.54 9.29 26.93
CA GLY A 177 3.35 8.88 25.78
C GLY A 177 2.47 8.50 24.58
N LEU A 178 1.39 7.77 24.85
CA LEU A 178 0.38 7.42 23.86
C LEU A 178 -0.28 8.65 23.23
N LEU A 179 -0.66 9.63 24.05
CA LEU A 179 -1.26 10.88 23.58
C LEU A 179 -0.32 11.64 22.65
N LEU A 180 0.99 11.68 22.94
CA LEU A 180 1.97 12.32 22.05
C LEU A 180 2.03 11.63 20.69
N TYR A 181 1.98 10.30 20.66
CA TYR A 181 1.96 9.54 19.41
C TYR A 181 0.67 9.81 18.61
N VAL A 182 -0.49 9.73 19.27
CA VAL A 182 -1.79 10.03 18.65
C VAL A 182 -1.83 11.45 18.09
N LEU A 183 -1.41 12.45 18.88
CA LEU A 183 -1.37 13.85 18.45
C LEU A 183 -0.48 14.04 17.21
N TYR A 184 0.70 13.40 17.20
CA TYR A 184 1.59 13.42 16.05
C TYR A 184 0.94 12.81 14.80
N MET A 185 0.30 11.65 14.92
CA MET A 185 -0.36 10.99 13.79
C MET A 185 -1.49 11.86 13.20
N ILE A 186 -2.27 12.55 14.05
CA ILE A 186 -3.29 13.50 13.60
C ILE A 186 -2.65 14.65 12.82
N ILE A 187 -1.57 15.25 13.35
CA ILE A 187 -0.93 16.40 12.71
C ILE A 187 -0.28 16.00 11.38
N LEU A 188 0.31 14.80 11.29
CA LEU A 188 0.88 14.28 10.05
C LEU A 188 -0.14 14.18 8.91
N LEU A 189 -1.40 13.82 9.21
CA LEU A 189 -2.47 13.77 8.21
C LEU A 189 -2.58 15.11 7.47
N PHE A 190 -2.31 16.21 8.17
CA PHE A 190 -2.38 17.57 7.66
C PHE A 190 -1.07 18.08 7.03
N SER A 191 -0.01 17.27 7.00
CA SER A 191 1.35 17.68 6.58
C SER A 191 1.71 17.32 5.14
N ASN A 192 0.83 16.59 4.45
CA ASN A 192 1.07 16.01 3.13
C ASN A 192 2.37 15.18 3.07
N SER A 193 2.66 14.48 4.17
CA SER A 193 3.86 13.66 4.30
C SER A 193 3.90 12.55 3.25
N PRO A 194 5.07 12.22 2.67
CA PRO A 194 5.24 11.02 1.85
C PRO A 194 4.84 9.73 2.57
N PHE A 195 4.88 9.71 3.90
CA PHE A 195 4.40 8.59 4.72
C PHE A 195 2.87 8.42 4.65
N MET A 196 2.16 9.52 4.41
CA MET A 196 0.72 9.58 4.21
C MET A 196 0.40 9.79 2.72
N ALA A 197 1.26 9.35 1.78
CA ALA A 197 1.09 9.62 0.34
C ALA A 197 -0.21 9.06 -0.29
N GLY A 198 -0.94 8.19 0.43
CA GLY A 198 -2.30 7.78 0.06
C GLY A 198 -3.42 8.70 0.59
N SER A 199 -3.08 9.69 1.42
CA SER A 199 -4.00 10.67 1.96
C SER A 199 -4.07 11.92 1.07
N LEU A 200 -5.18 12.64 1.21
CA LEU A 200 -5.50 13.85 0.48
C LEU A 200 -4.35 14.89 0.47
N PRO A 201 -3.98 15.47 -0.69
CA PRO A 201 -3.23 16.71 -0.75
C PRO A 201 -3.95 17.79 0.05
N GLN A 202 -3.31 18.26 1.11
CA GLN A 202 -3.91 19.25 2.01
C GLN A 202 -3.73 20.66 1.45
N SER A 203 -4.66 21.56 1.77
CA SER A 203 -4.51 22.98 1.43
C SER A 203 -3.18 23.52 1.98
N LEU A 204 -2.59 24.50 1.29
CA LEU A 204 -1.32 25.08 1.74
C LEU A 204 -1.42 25.64 3.17
N GLU A 205 -2.53 26.26 3.52
CA GLU A 205 -2.78 26.81 4.86
C GLU A 205 -2.78 25.70 5.92
N THR A 206 -3.42 24.58 5.61
CA THR A 206 -3.45 23.38 6.48
C THR A 206 -2.05 22.79 6.66
N GLN A 207 -1.25 22.71 5.59
CA GLN A 207 0.13 22.25 5.65
C GLN A 207 1.04 23.21 6.44
N GLN A 208 0.84 24.52 6.30
CA GLN A 208 1.58 25.51 7.08
C GLN A 208 1.22 25.43 8.57
N PHE A 209 -0.06 25.23 8.88
CA PHE A 209 -0.52 25.03 10.25
C PHE A 209 0.10 23.78 10.87
N SER A 210 0.08 22.64 10.18
CA SER A 210 0.72 21.40 10.65
C SER A 210 2.22 21.56 10.84
N ALA A 211 2.91 22.27 9.93
CA ALA A 211 4.32 22.64 10.08
C ALA A 211 4.61 23.44 11.36
N PHE A 212 3.68 24.27 11.84
CA PHE A 212 3.84 24.98 13.10
C PHE A 212 3.64 24.08 14.31
N ILE A 213 2.58 23.29 14.34
CA ILE A 213 2.14 22.58 15.54
C ILE A 213 2.70 21.16 15.69
N ASP A 214 3.43 20.64 14.71
CA ASP A 214 4.04 19.31 14.77
C ASP A 214 5.15 19.24 15.84
N PRO A 215 4.96 18.49 16.94
CA PRO A 215 5.97 18.38 18.00
C PRO A 215 7.25 17.67 17.55
N PHE A 216 7.17 16.79 16.55
CA PHE A 216 8.32 16.03 16.05
C PHE A 216 9.01 16.72 14.88
N GLY A 217 8.37 17.68 14.22
CA GLY A 217 8.96 18.62 13.26
C GLY A 217 9.11 18.13 11.83
N LEU A 218 8.55 16.95 11.52
CA LEU A 218 8.59 16.38 10.17
C LEU A 218 7.75 17.21 9.19
N SER A 219 6.60 17.71 9.65
CA SER A 219 5.72 18.57 8.86
C SER A 219 6.44 19.86 8.43
N ALA A 220 7.20 20.45 9.35
CA ALA A 220 8.04 21.61 9.07
C ALA A 220 9.20 21.29 8.12
N TYR A 221 9.76 20.08 8.22
CA TYR A 221 10.81 19.60 7.33
C TYR A 221 10.32 19.43 5.89
N PHE A 222 9.13 18.85 5.68
CA PHE A 222 8.53 18.72 4.35
C PHE A 222 8.18 20.08 3.76
N MET A 223 7.57 20.97 4.55
CA MET A 223 7.22 22.33 4.11
C MET A 223 8.47 23.10 3.65
N GLN A 224 9.57 23.00 4.40
CA GLN A 224 10.82 23.69 4.07
C GLN A 224 11.52 23.09 2.84
N ALA A 225 11.33 21.80 2.58
CA ALA A 225 11.95 21.08 1.47
C ALA A 225 11.08 20.98 0.20
N ARG A 226 9.86 21.53 0.24
CA ARG A 226 8.86 21.38 -0.84
C ARG A 226 9.38 21.85 -2.20
N ASP A 227 10.02 23.01 -2.22
CA ASP A 227 10.45 23.67 -3.46
C ASP A 227 11.84 23.20 -3.94
N LEU A 228 12.47 22.25 -3.24
CA LEU A 228 13.73 21.65 -3.65
C LEU A 228 13.51 20.62 -4.76
N SER A 229 14.34 20.69 -5.81
CA SER A 229 14.36 19.67 -6.86
C SER A 229 14.92 18.33 -6.34
N SER A 230 14.65 17.24 -7.06
CA SER A 230 15.22 15.92 -6.77
C SER A 230 16.75 15.97 -6.68
N HIS A 231 17.41 16.68 -7.62
CA HIS A 231 18.85 16.93 -7.59
C HIS A 231 19.26 17.71 -6.33
N GLN A 232 18.57 18.80 -5.97
CA GLN A 232 18.91 19.56 -4.76
C GLN A 232 18.76 18.72 -3.49
N LYS A 233 17.73 17.89 -3.38
CA LYS A 233 17.53 16.96 -2.25
C LYS A 233 18.67 15.93 -2.11
N ASN A 234 19.38 15.62 -3.20
CA ASN A 234 20.55 14.74 -3.21
C ASN A 234 21.83 15.38 -2.72
N ILE A 235 21.98 16.70 -2.82
CA ILE A 235 23.26 17.39 -2.53
C ILE A 235 23.17 18.42 -1.40
N GLN A 236 21.98 18.94 -1.10
CA GLN A 236 21.76 20.01 -0.13
C GLN A 236 20.97 19.49 1.08
N MET A 237 21.46 19.79 2.28
CA MET A 237 20.68 19.60 3.50
C MET A 237 19.51 20.59 3.53
N VAL A 238 18.35 20.15 4.03
CA VAL A 238 17.19 21.03 4.20
C VAL A 238 17.58 22.19 5.12
N PRO A 239 17.50 23.45 4.66
CA PRO A 239 17.95 24.62 5.41
C PRO A 239 17.25 24.76 6.76
N PHE A 240 18.01 25.08 7.82
CA PHE A 240 17.46 25.38 9.14
C PHE A 240 16.91 26.81 9.22
N THR A 241 15.91 27.11 8.40
CA THR A 241 15.27 28.44 8.31
C THR A 241 13.74 28.27 8.26
N GLY A 242 13.01 29.39 8.18
CA GLY A 242 11.56 29.39 7.97
C GLY A 242 10.78 28.58 9.00
N TYR A 243 9.89 27.72 8.51
CA TYR A 243 9.00 26.89 9.33
C TYR A 243 9.78 25.91 10.22
N LEU A 244 10.86 25.33 9.69
CA LEU A 244 11.68 24.36 10.43
C LEU A 244 12.33 25.01 11.65
N LEU A 245 12.99 26.17 11.46
CA LEU A 245 13.60 26.92 12.56
C LEU A 245 12.58 27.31 13.63
N PHE A 246 11.46 27.93 13.20
CA PHE A 246 10.43 28.39 14.12
C PHE A 246 9.85 27.24 14.94
N ASN A 247 9.48 26.14 14.29
CA ASN A 247 8.91 24.97 14.95
C ASN A 247 9.88 24.35 15.96
N ARG A 248 11.16 24.20 15.60
CA ARG A 248 12.19 23.64 16.50
C ARG A 248 12.43 24.53 17.73
N LEU A 249 12.44 25.86 17.56
CA LEU A 249 12.52 26.80 18.68
C LEU A 249 11.27 26.78 19.56
N LEU A 250 10.08 26.74 18.96
CA LEU A 250 8.81 26.69 19.67
C LEU A 250 8.76 25.49 20.63
N PHE A 251 9.04 24.29 20.13
CA PHE A 251 8.99 23.09 20.97
C PHE A 251 10.14 23.02 21.98
N PHE A 252 11.30 23.60 21.67
CA PHE A 252 12.36 23.79 22.66
C PHE A 252 11.90 24.68 23.83
N PHE A 253 11.30 25.85 23.55
CA PHE A 253 10.82 26.76 24.58
C PHE A 253 9.62 26.20 25.36
N ILE A 254 8.69 25.48 24.69
CA ILE A 254 7.61 24.74 25.35
C ILE A 254 8.19 23.73 26.34
N SER A 255 9.22 22.99 25.94
CA SER A 255 9.90 22.02 26.82
C SER A 255 10.48 22.68 28.06
N VAL A 256 11.17 23.82 27.89
CA VAL A 256 11.69 24.62 29.01
C VAL A 256 10.55 25.09 29.93
N GLY A 257 9.44 25.56 29.36
CA GLY A 257 8.24 25.95 30.10
C GLY A 257 7.62 24.80 30.92
N ILE A 258 7.55 23.60 30.33
CA ILE A 258 7.08 22.38 31.00
C ILE A 258 8.00 22.00 32.18
N LEU A 259 9.32 22.13 32.02
CA LEU A 259 10.27 21.87 33.10
C LEU A 259 10.15 22.91 34.22
N PHE A 260 9.99 24.19 33.88
CA PHE A 260 9.71 25.23 34.86
C PHE A 260 8.42 24.96 35.62
N LEU A 261 7.36 24.53 34.93
CA LEU A 261 6.10 24.12 35.55
C LEU A 261 6.30 22.91 36.49
N SER A 262 7.11 21.93 36.07
CA SER A 262 7.47 20.77 36.90
C SER A 262 8.18 21.19 38.19
N LEU A 263 9.12 22.15 38.10
CA LEU A 263 9.82 22.70 39.27
C LEU A 263 8.85 23.40 40.23
N ARG A 264 7.87 24.14 39.70
CA ARG A 264 6.89 24.91 40.49
C ARG A 264 5.87 24.01 41.18
N LEU A 265 5.37 22.98 40.48
CA LEU A 265 4.31 22.10 40.98
C LEU A 265 4.82 20.97 41.87
N PHE A 266 6.12 20.66 41.84
CA PHE A 266 6.68 19.58 42.65
C PHE A 266 6.72 19.91 44.15
N SER A 267 6.36 18.91 44.96
CA SER A 267 6.54 18.93 46.41
C SER A 267 7.14 17.62 46.92
N PHE A 268 8.04 17.74 47.90
CA PHE A 268 8.59 16.60 48.66
C PHE A 268 7.55 15.98 49.61
N SER A 269 6.54 16.75 50.02
CA SER A 269 5.51 16.28 50.92
C SER A 269 4.48 15.42 50.19
N ASN A 270 4.34 14.15 50.57
CA ASN A 270 3.22 13.28 50.16
C ASN A 270 1.89 13.62 50.88
N THR A 271 1.77 14.81 51.49
CA THR A 271 0.51 15.29 52.08
C THR A 271 -0.45 15.75 51.00
N SER A 272 -1.01 14.79 50.26
CA SER A 272 -2.44 14.91 49.96
C SER A 272 -3.14 14.93 51.31
N GLY A 273 -3.81 16.03 51.61
CA GLY A 273 -4.67 16.20 52.78
C GLY A 273 -5.87 15.26 52.74
N LYS A 274 -5.64 13.93 52.75
CA LYS A 274 -6.54 13.08 53.50
C LYS A 274 -6.28 13.45 54.95
N LYS A 275 -7.14 14.33 55.48
CA LYS A 275 -7.53 14.21 56.90
C LYS A 275 -7.63 12.72 57.13
N VAL A 276 -6.71 12.18 57.93
CA VAL A 276 -6.99 10.94 58.62
C VAL A 276 -8.31 11.25 59.30
N LYS A 277 -9.43 10.72 58.76
CA LYS A 277 -10.56 10.48 59.62
C LYS A 277 -9.95 9.57 60.66
N THR A 278 -9.64 10.14 61.81
CA THR A 278 -9.64 9.42 63.07
C THR A 278 -11.04 8.84 63.18
N LEU A 279 -11.28 7.76 62.44
CA LEU A 279 -12.18 6.73 62.90
C LEU A 279 -11.47 6.21 64.14
N SER A 280 -11.85 6.80 65.26
CA SER A 280 -11.84 6.16 66.56
C SER A 280 -12.75 4.93 66.48
N ASN A 281 -12.36 3.95 65.68
CA ASN A 281 -12.74 2.57 65.90
C ASN A 281 -11.53 1.98 66.60
N VAL A 282 -11.54 2.16 67.92
CA VAL A 282 -11.09 1.10 68.80
C VAL A 282 -11.91 -0.11 68.37
N HIS A 283 -11.35 -0.94 67.49
CA HIS A 283 -11.85 -2.28 67.33
C HIS A 283 -11.59 -2.95 68.68
N THR A 284 -12.61 -2.92 69.54
CA THR A 284 -12.87 -4.07 70.41
C THR A 284 -12.74 -5.29 69.50
N LEU A 285 -11.81 -6.17 69.84
CA LEU A 285 -11.72 -7.52 69.30
C LEU A 285 -13.01 -8.25 69.74
N SER A 286 -14.12 -7.91 69.09
CA SER A 286 -15.39 -8.58 69.26
C SER A 286 -15.35 -9.85 68.41
N GLU A 287 -15.40 -10.95 69.14
CA GLU A 287 -15.77 -12.30 68.72
C GLU A 287 -15.14 -12.79 67.42
N THR A 288 -14.06 -13.56 67.58
CA THR A 288 -13.72 -14.63 66.65
C THR A 288 -14.97 -15.44 66.38
N ASN A 289 -15.63 -15.20 65.25
CA ASN A 289 -16.48 -16.19 64.64
C ASN A 289 -15.58 -17.41 64.42
N ALA A 290 -15.72 -18.40 65.30
CA ALA A 290 -15.17 -19.73 65.08
C ALA A 290 -15.93 -20.29 63.87
N SER A 291 -15.48 -19.94 62.66
CA SER A 291 -15.85 -20.70 61.48
C SER A 291 -15.40 -22.13 61.77
N GLU A 292 -16.36 -23.04 61.88
CA GLU A 292 -16.06 -24.47 62.01
C GLU A 292 -15.10 -24.86 60.89
N TYR A 293 -13.98 -25.44 61.28
CA TYR A 293 -13.02 -26.00 60.34
C TYR A 293 -13.70 -27.15 59.58
N SER A 294 -14.13 -26.88 58.35
CA SER A 294 -14.72 -27.89 57.47
C SER A 294 -13.63 -28.55 56.63
N THR A 295 -13.47 -29.85 56.79
CA THR A 295 -12.62 -30.67 55.92
C THR A 295 -13.33 -30.90 54.59
N VAL A 296 -12.80 -30.30 53.52
CA VAL A 296 -13.32 -30.53 52.17
C VAL A 296 -12.70 -31.81 51.61
N ILE A 297 -13.52 -32.74 51.15
CA ILE A 297 -13.04 -33.96 50.48
C ILE A 297 -12.45 -33.56 49.10
N PRO A 298 -11.14 -33.74 48.86
CA PRO A 298 -10.55 -33.36 47.59
C PRO A 298 -11.03 -34.31 46.48
N SER A 299 -11.56 -33.75 45.39
CA SER A 299 -12.02 -34.52 44.23
C SER A 299 -11.16 -34.24 43.01
N PHE A 300 -10.44 -35.26 42.52
CA PHE A 300 -9.48 -35.15 41.41
C PHE A 300 -10.03 -35.73 40.10
N ASN A 301 -11.24 -35.34 39.72
CA ASN A 301 -11.89 -35.83 38.50
C ASN A 301 -11.70 -34.87 37.30
N ARG A 302 -12.06 -35.33 36.09
CA ARG A 302 -11.97 -34.53 34.86
C ARG A 302 -12.85 -33.27 34.92
N LEU A 303 -13.99 -33.33 35.62
CA LEU A 303 -14.90 -32.19 35.77
C LEU A 303 -14.23 -31.05 36.55
N ASN A 304 -13.51 -31.36 37.64
CA ASN A 304 -12.77 -30.37 38.42
C ASN A 304 -11.52 -29.86 37.69
N SER A 305 -10.91 -30.70 36.84
CA SER A 305 -9.89 -30.25 35.89
C SER A 305 -10.46 -29.17 34.95
N PHE A 306 -11.64 -29.39 34.36
CA PHE A 306 -12.31 -28.40 33.52
C PHE A 306 -12.69 -27.12 34.30
N ARG A 307 -13.25 -27.27 35.51
CA ARG A 307 -13.57 -26.14 36.40
C ARG A 307 -12.33 -25.31 36.75
N SER A 308 -11.16 -25.94 36.92
CA SER A 308 -9.91 -25.22 37.16
C SER A 308 -9.47 -24.38 35.96
N VAL A 309 -9.63 -24.88 34.72
CA VAL A 309 -9.39 -24.10 33.48
C VAL A 309 -10.30 -22.87 33.46
N LEU A 310 -11.60 -23.04 33.76
CA LEU A 310 -12.55 -21.94 33.81
C LEU A 310 -12.21 -20.94 34.93
N SER A 311 -11.70 -21.41 36.08
CA SER A 311 -11.24 -20.56 37.17
C SER A 311 -10.04 -19.68 36.77
N PHE A 312 -9.02 -20.27 36.13
CA PHE A 312 -7.90 -19.50 35.57
C PHE A 312 -8.39 -18.49 34.54
N THR A 313 -9.26 -18.94 33.62
CA THR A 313 -9.86 -18.07 32.60
C THR A 313 -10.59 -16.89 33.22
N LYS A 314 -11.47 -17.14 34.20
CA LYS A 314 -12.21 -16.09 34.91
C LYS A 314 -11.28 -15.12 35.61
N THR A 315 -10.23 -15.62 36.26
CA THR A 315 -9.26 -14.80 36.98
C THR A 315 -8.48 -13.89 36.03
N ASP A 316 -8.02 -14.44 34.91
CA ASP A 316 -7.32 -13.69 33.87
C ASP A 316 -8.21 -12.66 33.20
N LEU A 317 -9.43 -13.01 32.80
CA LEU A 317 -10.37 -12.07 32.20
C LEU A 317 -10.75 -10.95 33.19
N THR A 318 -10.97 -11.29 34.46
CA THR A 318 -11.23 -10.29 35.50
C THR A 318 -10.04 -9.33 35.64
N TYR A 319 -8.81 -9.86 35.61
CA TYR A 319 -7.61 -9.04 35.66
C TYR A 319 -7.46 -8.16 34.41
N LEU A 320 -7.58 -8.75 33.21
CA LEU A 320 -7.41 -8.05 31.93
C LEU A 320 -8.43 -6.91 31.79
N PHE A 321 -9.72 -7.18 32.00
CA PHE A 321 -10.78 -6.18 31.81
C PHE A 321 -10.90 -5.18 32.97
N LYS A 322 -10.35 -5.48 34.16
CA LYS A 322 -10.18 -4.46 35.23
C LYS A 322 -8.86 -3.70 35.13
N SER A 323 -7.90 -4.20 34.37
CA SER A 323 -6.63 -3.53 34.10
C SER A 323 -6.86 -2.35 33.17
N VAL A 324 -6.09 -1.28 33.36
CA VAL A 324 -6.17 -0.11 32.47
C VAL A 324 -5.48 -0.36 31.12
N ALA A 325 -4.67 -1.42 31.02
CA ALA A 325 -4.01 -1.79 29.78
C ALA A 325 -5.03 -2.10 28.66
N VAL A 326 -6.13 -2.80 28.93
CA VAL A 326 -7.12 -3.16 27.91
C VAL A 326 -7.86 -1.92 27.37
N PRO A 327 -8.41 -1.00 28.20
CA PRO A 327 -8.97 0.26 27.70
C PRO A 327 -7.96 1.12 26.93
N ALA A 328 -6.72 1.26 27.43
CA ALA A 328 -5.70 2.07 26.75
C ALA A 328 -5.33 1.52 25.37
N VAL A 329 -5.12 0.20 25.28
CA VAL A 329 -4.86 -0.49 24.00
C VAL A 329 -6.07 -0.42 23.08
N SER A 330 -7.29 -0.55 23.62
CA SER A 330 -8.53 -0.43 22.82
C SER A 330 -8.66 0.97 22.20
N ILE A 331 -8.41 2.03 22.97
CA ILE A 331 -8.45 3.41 22.47
C ILE A 331 -7.39 3.62 21.39
N LEU A 332 -6.16 3.16 21.61
CA LEU A 332 -5.11 3.25 20.60
C LEU A 332 -5.50 2.50 19.33
N LEU A 333 -6.02 1.27 19.48
CA LEU A 333 -6.37 0.42 18.37
C LEU A 333 -7.52 1.01 17.55
N LEU A 334 -8.58 1.48 18.22
CA LEU A 334 -9.70 2.19 17.59
C LEU A 334 -9.23 3.48 16.92
N PHE A 335 -8.32 4.23 17.54
CA PHE A 335 -7.78 5.44 16.93
C PHE A 335 -6.97 5.12 15.66
N CYS A 336 -6.01 4.20 15.73
CA CYS A 336 -5.18 3.84 14.57
C CYS A 336 -6.02 3.29 13.42
N VAL A 337 -6.88 2.29 13.67
CA VAL A 337 -7.71 1.70 12.61
C VAL A 337 -8.80 2.67 12.13
N GLY A 338 -9.34 3.50 13.02
CA GLY A 338 -10.33 4.51 12.66
C GLY A 338 -9.80 5.61 11.75
N MET A 339 -8.54 6.02 11.94
CA MET A 339 -7.86 6.96 11.04
C MET A 339 -7.71 6.37 9.63
N GLU A 340 -7.34 5.09 9.53
CA GLU A 340 -7.24 4.38 8.26
C GLU A 340 -8.61 4.19 7.59
N MET A 341 -9.66 3.89 8.35
CA MET A 341 -11.04 3.83 7.83
C MET A 341 -11.48 5.18 7.26
N TYR A 342 -11.21 6.28 7.97
CA TYR A 342 -11.50 7.63 7.49
C TYR A 342 -10.74 7.93 6.19
N ALA A 343 -9.43 7.64 6.14
CA ALA A 343 -8.61 7.86 4.96
C ALA A 343 -9.09 7.05 3.73
N GLU A 344 -9.46 5.77 3.95
CA GLU A 344 -9.95 4.89 2.90
C GLU A 344 -11.34 5.26 2.37
N ILE A 345 -12.19 5.87 3.20
CA ILE A 345 -13.51 6.36 2.80
C ILE A 345 -13.38 7.68 2.04
N GLU A 346 -12.66 8.67 2.58
CA GLU A 346 -12.63 10.03 2.00
C GLU A 346 -11.84 10.11 0.71
N LYS A 347 -10.78 9.29 0.53
CA LYS A 347 -9.91 9.14 -0.66
C LYS A 347 -9.31 10.38 -1.32
N GLY A 348 -9.77 11.61 -1.10
CA GLY A 348 -9.28 12.67 -1.96
C GLY A 348 -10.14 13.91 -2.14
N ILE A 349 -9.46 14.94 -2.62
CA ILE A 349 -10.05 15.99 -3.45
C ILE A 349 -10.08 15.57 -4.93
N ARG A 350 -9.34 14.50 -5.28
CA ARG A 350 -9.23 13.96 -6.64
C ARG A 350 -10.14 12.75 -6.84
N LEU A 351 -10.16 11.81 -5.91
CA LEU A 351 -10.95 10.59 -6.03
C LEU A 351 -12.26 10.75 -5.24
N PRO A 352 -13.35 10.10 -5.69
CA PRO A 352 -14.63 10.22 -5.02
C PRO A 352 -14.54 9.54 -3.67
N GLN A 353 -15.39 9.99 -2.75
CA GLN A 353 -15.60 9.26 -1.51
C GLN A 353 -16.07 7.83 -1.85
N LYS A 354 -15.49 6.82 -1.20
CA LYS A 354 -15.99 5.45 -1.27
C LYS A 354 -17.21 5.28 -0.35
N TYR A 355 -18.15 4.43 -0.74
CA TYR A 355 -19.15 3.99 0.23
C TYR A 355 -18.46 3.25 1.38
N ALA A 356 -18.90 3.54 2.61
CA ALA A 356 -18.46 2.83 3.80
C ALA A 356 -19.10 1.43 3.84
N GLY A 357 -18.79 0.58 2.86
CA GLY A 357 -19.31 -0.77 2.75
C GLY A 357 -18.61 -1.75 3.70
N SER A 358 -19.29 -2.84 4.07
CA SER A 358 -18.73 -3.85 4.97
C SER A 358 -17.46 -4.49 4.41
N GLY A 359 -17.37 -4.67 3.08
CA GLY A 359 -16.17 -5.16 2.40
C GLY A 359 -14.95 -4.24 2.60
N LEU A 360 -15.14 -2.92 2.39
CA LEU A 360 -14.10 -1.91 2.61
C LEU A 360 -13.68 -1.90 4.09
N MET A 361 -14.63 -1.83 5.02
CA MET A 361 -14.33 -1.81 6.47
C MET A 361 -13.60 -3.08 6.92
N ALA A 362 -14.02 -4.26 6.45
CA ALA A 362 -13.36 -5.52 6.78
C ALA A 362 -11.92 -5.61 6.22
N ALA A 363 -11.70 -5.11 5.00
CA ALA A 363 -10.38 -5.04 4.38
C ALA A 363 -9.46 -4.08 5.16
N THR A 364 -9.92 -2.87 5.48
CA THR A 364 -9.15 -1.88 6.24
C THR A 364 -8.78 -2.40 7.64
N ILE A 365 -9.70 -3.11 8.32
CA ILE A 365 -9.38 -3.75 9.61
C ILE A 365 -8.28 -4.80 9.41
N SER A 366 -8.42 -5.66 8.40
CA SER A 366 -7.47 -6.77 8.18
C SER A 366 -6.07 -6.27 7.83
N GLU A 367 -5.96 -5.19 7.04
CA GLU A 367 -4.67 -4.61 6.67
C GLU A 367 -3.90 -4.01 7.86
N ASN A 368 -4.61 -3.50 8.88
CA ASN A 368 -4.03 -2.71 9.96
C ASN A 368 -4.01 -3.43 11.32
N PHE A 369 -4.93 -4.36 11.58
CA PHE A 369 -5.07 -4.99 12.89
C PHE A 369 -4.03 -6.08 13.15
N HIS A 370 -3.70 -6.93 12.17
CA HIS A 370 -2.98 -8.18 12.44
C HIS A 370 -1.63 -7.98 13.13
N LEU A 371 -0.78 -7.08 12.63
CA LEU A 371 0.53 -6.82 13.23
C LEU A 371 0.40 -6.24 14.65
N LEU A 372 -0.54 -5.32 14.86
CA LEU A 372 -0.84 -4.78 16.19
C LEU A 372 -1.34 -5.90 17.11
N GLY A 373 -2.22 -6.77 16.63
CA GLY A 373 -2.74 -7.94 17.32
C GLY A 373 -1.65 -8.91 17.77
N LEU A 374 -0.61 -9.14 16.96
CA LEU A 374 0.56 -9.96 17.32
C LEU A 374 1.35 -9.34 18.48
N LEU A 375 1.61 -8.03 18.43
CA LEU A 375 2.33 -7.31 19.49
C LEU A 375 1.52 -7.25 20.78
N ILE A 376 0.22 -6.99 20.68
CA ILE A 376 -0.75 -7.02 21.78
C ILE A 376 -0.75 -8.42 22.41
N SER A 377 -0.81 -9.48 21.59
CA SER A 377 -0.78 -10.87 22.06
C SER A 377 0.51 -11.18 22.81
N ALA A 378 1.67 -10.81 22.26
CA ALA A 378 2.97 -11.02 22.89
C ALA A 378 3.06 -10.33 24.27
N TYR A 379 2.58 -9.09 24.37
CA TYR A 379 2.56 -8.32 25.61
C TYR A 379 1.61 -8.94 26.65
N PHE A 380 0.32 -9.10 26.32
CA PHE A 380 -0.67 -9.56 27.29
C PHE A 380 -0.43 -11.01 27.72
N LEU A 381 0.04 -11.88 26.83
CA LEU A 381 0.40 -13.26 27.20
C LEU A 381 1.59 -13.32 28.15
N ASN A 382 2.63 -12.51 27.90
CA ASN A 382 3.76 -12.43 28.81
C ASN A 382 3.31 -11.87 30.17
N ASP A 383 2.48 -10.81 30.18
CA ASP A 383 2.01 -10.22 31.43
C ASP A 383 1.15 -11.19 32.25
N VAL A 384 0.16 -11.84 31.62
CA VAL A 384 -0.73 -12.80 32.28
C VAL A 384 0.04 -14.01 32.79
N TYR A 385 0.95 -14.58 31.98
CA TYR A 385 1.72 -15.76 32.37
C TYR A 385 2.64 -15.50 33.57
N TRP A 386 3.35 -14.36 33.59
CA TRP A 386 4.30 -14.02 34.65
C TRP A 386 3.67 -13.28 35.84
N ARG A 387 2.36 -13.03 35.81
CA ARG A 387 1.64 -12.27 36.86
C ARG A 387 1.83 -12.89 38.24
N SER A 388 1.58 -14.19 38.36
CA SER A 388 1.64 -14.92 39.63
C SER A 388 3.03 -14.86 40.27
N GLN A 389 4.09 -14.88 39.46
CA GLN A 389 5.45 -14.70 39.95
C GLN A 389 5.74 -13.26 40.34
N SER A 390 5.28 -12.30 39.54
CA SER A 390 5.46 -10.86 39.81
C SER A 390 4.75 -10.43 41.10
N SER A 391 3.65 -11.10 41.47
CA SER A 391 2.91 -10.86 42.71
C SER A 391 3.34 -11.74 43.89
N GLY A 392 4.35 -12.61 43.72
CA GLY A 392 4.80 -13.55 44.75
C GLY A 392 3.84 -14.70 45.06
N PHE A 393 2.78 -14.88 44.27
CA PHE A 393 1.74 -15.89 44.50
C PHE A 393 2.07 -17.27 43.89
N PHE A 394 3.09 -17.35 43.03
CA PHE A 394 3.40 -18.55 42.26
C PHE A 394 3.65 -19.81 43.09
N LEU A 395 4.17 -19.67 44.32
CA LEU A 395 4.40 -20.81 45.23
C LEU A 395 3.08 -21.47 45.66
N ILE A 396 2.05 -20.65 45.91
CA ILE A 396 0.70 -21.12 46.28
C ILE A 396 0.00 -21.69 45.05
N GLU A 397 0.09 -21.01 43.91
CA GLU A 397 -0.53 -21.46 42.68
C GLU A 397 0.05 -22.82 42.22
N ASN A 398 1.38 -22.95 42.21
CA ASN A 398 2.06 -24.15 41.71
C ASN A 398 1.89 -25.36 42.64
N SER A 399 1.57 -25.18 43.92
CA SER A 399 1.31 -26.28 44.85
C SER A 399 -0.08 -26.90 44.69
N THR A 400 -0.97 -26.26 43.92
CA THR A 400 -2.30 -26.84 43.61
C THR A 400 -2.22 -27.99 42.60
N PHE A 401 -3.06 -29.02 42.78
CA PHE A 401 -3.07 -30.22 41.92
C PHE A 401 -3.34 -29.91 40.43
N PHE A 402 -4.17 -28.91 40.14
CA PHE A 402 -4.55 -28.53 38.77
C PHE A 402 -3.74 -27.35 38.20
N SER A 403 -2.62 -26.98 38.81
CA SER A 403 -1.75 -25.88 38.34
C SER A 403 -1.30 -26.03 36.89
N LYS A 404 -1.16 -27.28 36.39
CA LYS A 404 -0.85 -27.57 34.98
C LYS A 404 -1.89 -27.06 33.97
N ASN A 405 -3.15 -26.88 34.40
CA ASN A 405 -4.23 -26.41 33.55
C ASN A 405 -4.17 -24.90 33.28
N ARG A 406 -3.27 -24.19 33.97
CA ARG A 406 -3.03 -22.76 33.83
C ARG A 406 -2.77 -22.35 32.37
N LEU A 407 -1.95 -23.11 31.63
CA LEU A 407 -1.60 -22.78 30.25
C LEU A 407 -2.84 -22.77 29.33
N THR A 408 -3.73 -23.76 29.49
CA THR A 408 -5.01 -23.81 28.77
C THR A 408 -5.93 -22.67 29.19
N GLY A 409 -5.96 -22.33 30.49
CA GLY A 409 -6.69 -21.16 30.99
C GLY A 409 -6.22 -19.87 30.31
N HIS A 410 -4.91 -19.61 30.30
CA HIS A 410 -4.33 -18.44 29.63
C HIS A 410 -4.63 -18.41 28.12
N PHE A 411 -4.59 -19.56 27.44
CA PHE A 411 -4.92 -19.66 26.01
C PHE A 411 -6.38 -19.30 25.72
N ILE A 412 -7.32 -19.75 26.55
CA ILE A 412 -8.73 -19.38 26.42
C ILE A 412 -8.90 -17.87 26.72
N SER A 413 -8.27 -17.37 27.78
CA SER A 413 -8.31 -15.94 28.14
C SER A 413 -7.85 -15.02 27.01
N ILE A 414 -6.70 -15.32 26.39
CA ILE A 414 -6.19 -14.51 25.28
C ILE A 414 -7.08 -14.63 24.04
N SER A 415 -7.64 -15.82 23.77
CA SER A 415 -8.57 -16.01 22.66
C SER A 415 -9.79 -15.10 22.81
N PHE A 416 -10.40 -15.05 24.01
CA PHE A 416 -11.48 -14.10 24.32
C PHE A 416 -11.06 -12.64 24.13
N LEU A 417 -9.85 -12.27 24.56
CA LEU A 417 -9.34 -10.91 24.39
C LEU A 417 -9.18 -10.54 22.90
N LEU A 418 -8.72 -11.48 22.06
CA LEU A 418 -8.58 -11.28 20.62
C LEU A 418 -9.93 -11.18 19.90
N PHE A 419 -10.91 -12.00 20.29
CA PHE A 419 -12.30 -11.85 19.84
C PHE A 419 -12.88 -10.49 20.25
N PHE A 420 -12.59 -10.03 21.47
CA PHE A 420 -13.00 -8.69 21.93
C PHE A 420 -12.40 -7.59 21.06
N PHE A 421 -11.08 -7.59 20.83
CA PHE A 421 -10.43 -6.57 19.99
C PHE A 421 -10.96 -6.56 18.55
N THR A 422 -11.17 -7.75 17.98
CA THR A 422 -11.76 -7.86 16.64
C THR A 422 -13.21 -7.35 16.63
N GLY A 423 -13.98 -7.68 17.67
CA GLY A 423 -15.37 -7.24 17.82
C GLY A 423 -15.51 -5.72 17.93
N ILE A 424 -14.67 -5.04 18.74
CA ILE A 424 -14.73 -3.57 18.83
C ILE A 424 -14.35 -2.88 17.51
N LEU A 425 -13.45 -3.48 16.73
CA LEU A 425 -13.08 -2.97 15.40
C LEU A 425 -14.21 -3.15 14.38
N ILE A 426 -14.91 -4.30 14.41
CA ILE A 426 -16.09 -4.50 13.57
C ILE A 426 -17.20 -3.51 13.96
N ILE A 427 -17.44 -3.32 15.27
CA ILE A 427 -18.41 -2.32 15.76
C ILE A 427 -18.01 -0.92 15.28
N GLN A 428 -16.71 -0.58 15.32
CA GLN A 428 -16.23 0.68 14.76
C GLN A 428 -16.52 0.78 13.26
N GLY A 429 -16.26 -0.27 12.48
CA GLY A 429 -16.64 -0.32 11.07
C GLY A 429 -18.13 -0.02 10.86
N ILE A 430 -19.02 -0.66 11.64
CA ILE A 430 -20.48 -0.42 11.59
C ILE A 430 -20.83 1.02 12.01
N ILE A 431 -20.11 1.61 12.98
CA ILE A 431 -20.29 3.02 13.34
C ILE A 431 -19.91 3.94 12.17
N PHE A 432 -18.82 3.65 11.46
CA PHE A 432 -18.45 4.38 10.24
C PHE A 432 -19.51 4.20 9.16
N GLN A 433 -19.99 2.98 8.92
CA GLN A 433 -21.12 2.71 8.01
C GLN A 433 -22.34 3.61 8.34
N ALA A 434 -22.73 3.67 9.61
CA ALA A 434 -23.85 4.50 10.07
C ALA A 434 -23.57 6.01 9.98
N ALA A 435 -22.36 6.45 10.35
CA ALA A 435 -21.93 7.85 10.28
C ALA A 435 -21.94 8.39 8.84
N TYR A 436 -21.58 7.53 7.88
CA TYR A 436 -21.60 7.81 6.44
C TYR A 436 -22.90 7.38 5.75
N GLN A 437 -23.95 7.06 6.52
CA GLN A 437 -25.30 6.76 6.04
C GLN A 437 -25.40 5.54 5.08
N TYR A 438 -24.44 4.62 5.14
CA TYR A 438 -24.41 3.39 4.34
C TYR A 438 -24.80 2.17 5.17
N PHE A 439 -26.11 1.89 5.30
CA PHE A 439 -26.65 0.88 6.25
C PHE A 439 -26.63 -0.57 5.76
N HIS A 440 -26.03 -0.87 4.60
CA HIS A 440 -25.94 -2.25 4.11
C HIS A 440 -24.82 -3.01 4.84
N ILE A 441 -25.20 -3.97 5.68
CA ILE A 441 -24.26 -4.80 6.45
C ILE A 441 -24.13 -6.18 5.79
N ASP A 442 -22.94 -6.47 5.25
CA ASP A 442 -22.57 -7.81 4.78
C ASP A 442 -21.77 -8.55 5.86
N TRP A 443 -22.41 -9.52 6.50
CA TRP A 443 -21.77 -10.32 7.54
C TRP A 443 -20.68 -11.24 7.01
N ASN A 444 -20.70 -11.65 5.74
CA ASN A 444 -19.65 -12.51 5.18
C ASN A 444 -18.31 -11.75 5.13
N ALA A 445 -18.34 -10.46 4.82
CA ALA A 445 -17.16 -9.61 4.90
C ALA A 445 -16.61 -9.54 6.34
N TYR A 446 -17.46 -9.25 7.32
CA TYR A 446 -17.02 -9.13 8.72
C TYR A 446 -16.58 -10.46 9.37
N LEU A 447 -17.23 -11.58 9.04
CA LEU A 447 -16.79 -12.90 9.49
C LEU A 447 -15.40 -13.25 8.94
N GLY A 448 -15.07 -12.75 7.74
CA GLY A 448 -13.73 -12.81 7.17
C GLY A 448 -12.67 -12.18 8.08
N VAL A 449 -12.97 -11.11 8.80
CA VAL A 449 -12.00 -10.45 9.71
C VAL A 449 -11.58 -11.41 10.83
N PHE A 450 -12.54 -12.11 11.45
CA PHE A 450 -12.22 -13.13 12.46
C PHE A 450 -11.38 -14.26 11.87
N PHE A 451 -11.78 -14.69 10.67
CA PHE A 451 -11.16 -15.82 10.01
C PHE A 451 -9.71 -15.54 9.60
N PHE A 452 -9.45 -14.39 8.98
CA PHE A 452 -8.16 -14.02 8.42
C PHE A 452 -7.18 -13.39 9.42
N ASN A 453 -7.67 -12.86 10.54
CA ASN A 453 -6.82 -12.18 11.53
C ASN A 453 -6.84 -12.90 12.88
N THR A 454 -8.02 -13.05 13.50
CA THR A 454 -8.14 -13.55 14.87
C THR A 454 -7.64 -14.98 15.01
N PHE A 455 -7.97 -15.89 14.07
CA PHE A 455 -7.52 -17.28 14.17
C PHE A 455 -5.99 -17.46 14.03
N PRO A 456 -5.30 -16.82 13.07
CA PRO A 456 -3.83 -16.80 13.08
C PRO A 456 -3.23 -16.23 14.36
N LEU A 457 -3.82 -15.17 14.93
CA LEU A 457 -3.38 -14.61 16.23
C LEU A 457 -3.56 -15.61 17.37
N ILE A 458 -4.63 -16.40 17.36
CA ILE A 458 -4.86 -17.49 18.32
C ILE A 458 -3.80 -18.61 18.15
N LEU A 459 -3.49 -19.02 16.91
CA LEU A 459 -2.42 -19.99 16.66
C LEU A 459 -1.06 -19.47 17.17
N PHE A 460 -0.76 -18.20 16.89
CA PHE A 460 0.47 -17.55 17.35
C PHE A 460 0.53 -17.42 18.88
N SER A 461 -0.61 -17.14 19.51
CA SER A 461 -0.75 -17.14 20.98
C SER A 461 -0.41 -18.49 21.59
N GLY A 462 -0.80 -19.58 20.92
CA GLY A 462 -0.41 -20.94 21.28
C GLY A 462 1.11 -21.13 21.29
N LEU A 463 1.85 -20.54 20.35
CA LEU A 463 3.32 -20.57 20.32
C LEU A 463 3.94 -19.68 21.42
N ILE A 464 3.45 -18.45 21.61
CA ILE A 464 3.97 -17.52 22.63
C ILE A 464 3.85 -18.12 24.04
N LEU A 465 2.75 -18.81 24.33
CA LEU A 465 2.56 -19.48 25.61
C LEU A 465 3.63 -20.57 25.84
N LEU A 466 4.01 -21.32 24.81
CA LEU A 466 5.12 -22.28 24.90
C LEU A 466 6.46 -21.59 25.15
N ILE A 467 6.71 -20.44 24.49
CA ILE A 467 7.93 -19.64 24.71
C ILE A 467 8.02 -19.20 26.18
N ASN A 468 6.94 -18.66 26.73
CA ASN A 468 6.89 -18.24 28.14
C ASN A 468 6.97 -19.42 29.12
N ASP A 469 6.43 -20.59 28.74
CA ASP A 469 6.48 -21.80 29.57
C ASP A 469 7.89 -22.43 29.65
N ARG A 470 8.70 -22.26 28.60
CA ARG A 470 10.04 -22.85 28.47
C ARG A 470 11.17 -21.93 28.90
N ILE A 471 11.04 -20.62 28.72
CA ILE A 471 12.10 -19.67 29.05
C ILE A 471 11.93 -19.19 30.50
N PRO A 472 12.90 -19.39 31.39
CA PRO A 472 12.75 -19.11 32.83
C PRO A 472 12.77 -17.63 33.21
N HIS A 473 13.09 -16.73 32.26
CA HIS A 473 13.22 -15.30 32.50
C HIS A 473 12.16 -14.50 31.72
N LYS A 474 11.30 -13.76 32.44
CA LYS A 474 10.21 -12.93 31.88
C LYS A 474 10.62 -12.08 30.69
N PHE A 475 11.69 -11.30 30.84
CA PHE A 475 12.13 -10.35 29.82
C PHE A 475 12.78 -11.03 28.61
N ILE A 476 13.48 -12.15 28.82
CA ILE A 476 14.04 -12.95 27.71
C ILE A 476 12.89 -13.59 26.94
N ALA A 477 11.89 -14.16 27.64
CA ALA A 477 10.70 -14.73 27.02
C ALA A 477 9.94 -13.69 26.19
N LEU A 478 9.77 -12.47 26.71
CA LEU A 478 9.17 -11.36 25.98
C LEU A 478 9.99 -10.96 24.74
N GLY A 479 11.32 -10.85 24.87
CA GLY A 479 12.20 -10.52 23.76
C GLY A 479 12.15 -11.56 22.64
N VAL A 480 12.15 -12.85 22.98
CA VAL A 480 11.99 -13.95 22.01
C VAL A 480 10.60 -13.95 21.38
N ALA A 481 9.54 -13.66 22.14
CA ALA A 481 8.19 -13.53 21.61
C ALA A 481 8.08 -12.37 20.59
N ILE A 482 8.68 -11.21 20.89
CA ILE A 482 8.72 -10.07 19.96
C ILE A 482 9.53 -10.42 18.71
N LEU A 483 10.68 -11.10 18.85
CA LEU A 483 11.45 -11.56 17.70
C LEU A 483 10.62 -12.52 16.82
N ALA A 484 9.87 -13.44 17.45
CA ALA A 484 9.00 -14.37 16.75
C ALA A 484 7.88 -13.65 15.97
N VAL A 485 7.35 -12.52 16.45
CA VAL A 485 6.39 -11.69 15.71
C VAL A 485 6.97 -11.32 14.34
N PHE A 486 8.18 -10.74 14.30
CA PHE A 486 8.77 -10.24 13.06
C PHE A 486 9.30 -11.34 12.13
N VAL A 487 9.86 -12.42 12.71
CA VAL A 487 10.45 -13.53 11.94
C VAL A 487 9.39 -14.46 11.36
N LEU A 488 8.34 -14.76 12.11
CA LEU A 488 7.37 -15.81 11.72
C LEU A 488 6.09 -15.27 11.07
N SER A 489 5.77 -13.99 11.27
CA SER A 489 4.51 -13.41 10.75
C SER A 489 4.68 -12.00 10.16
N GLY A 490 5.63 -11.22 10.66
CA GLY A 490 5.88 -9.84 10.20
C GLY A 490 6.43 -9.74 8.78
N PRO A 491 6.76 -8.51 8.32
CA PRO A 491 7.16 -8.23 6.93
C PRO A 491 8.39 -9.01 6.43
N VAL A 492 9.27 -9.43 7.34
CA VAL A 492 10.50 -10.18 7.03
C VAL A 492 10.22 -11.68 6.80
N SER A 493 9.11 -12.19 7.33
CA SER A 493 8.77 -13.62 7.26
C SER A 493 8.76 -14.17 5.84
N GLY A 494 8.28 -13.39 4.86
CA GLY A 494 8.26 -13.80 3.45
C GLY A 494 9.65 -13.95 2.81
N LYS A 495 10.69 -13.32 3.37
CA LYS A 495 12.09 -13.51 2.92
C LYS A 495 12.76 -14.71 3.58
N LEU A 496 12.39 -15.03 4.82
CA LEU A 496 12.99 -16.12 5.60
C LEU A 496 12.29 -17.46 5.38
N ILE A 497 10.96 -17.43 5.19
CA ILE A 497 10.10 -18.59 5.01
C ILE A 497 9.54 -18.55 3.59
N SER A 498 10.29 -19.12 2.65
CA SER A 498 9.96 -19.08 1.22
C SER A 498 8.66 -19.81 0.89
N TYR A 499 8.36 -20.90 1.60
CA TYR A 499 7.17 -21.71 1.34
C TYR A 499 5.92 -21.11 2.01
N PRO A 500 4.85 -20.78 1.24
CA PRO A 500 3.64 -20.17 1.78
C PRO A 500 2.93 -20.98 2.87
N LEU A 501 3.02 -22.31 2.82
CA LEU A 501 2.37 -23.21 3.78
C LEU A 501 2.86 -23.01 5.22
N PHE A 502 4.17 -22.76 5.42
CA PHE A 502 4.75 -22.62 6.76
C PHE A 502 4.53 -21.23 7.38
N ARG A 503 3.99 -20.28 6.61
CA ARG A 503 3.58 -18.96 7.12
C ARG A 503 2.21 -19.03 7.81
N ILE A 504 2.09 -19.93 8.78
CA ILE A 504 0.82 -20.28 9.46
C ILE A 504 0.29 -19.18 10.39
N PHE A 505 1.13 -18.21 10.75
CA PHE A 505 0.77 -17.08 11.62
C PHE A 505 0.48 -15.80 10.83
N SER A 506 0.64 -15.81 9.52
CA SER A 506 0.39 -14.65 8.67
C SER A 506 -1.10 -14.49 8.37
N ASP A 507 -1.52 -13.24 8.27
CA ASP A 507 -2.85 -12.80 7.83
C ASP A 507 -3.10 -13.07 6.34
N PHE A 508 -4.28 -12.64 5.89
CA PHE A 508 -4.65 -12.47 4.49
C PHE A 508 -4.89 -10.99 4.21
N LYS A 509 -4.19 -10.47 3.19
CA LYS A 509 -4.24 -9.04 2.78
C LYS A 509 -5.00 -8.81 1.47
N GLY A 510 -5.85 -9.75 1.06
CA GLY A 510 -6.65 -9.59 -0.15
C GLY A 510 -7.90 -8.76 0.11
N THR A 511 -8.50 -8.26 -0.98
CA THR A 511 -9.73 -7.47 -0.93
C THR A 511 -10.97 -8.35 -0.83
N TYR A 512 -12.07 -7.75 -0.38
CA TYR A 512 -13.41 -8.29 -0.54
C TYR A 512 -14.09 -7.60 -1.72
N SER A 513 -14.67 -8.37 -2.64
CA SER A 513 -15.38 -7.84 -3.82
C SER A 513 -16.87 -8.11 -3.73
N ASP A 514 -17.72 -7.20 -4.17
CA ASP A 514 -19.16 -7.43 -4.20
C ASP A 514 -19.56 -8.46 -5.28
N PHE A 515 -18.72 -8.66 -6.30
CA PHE A 515 -18.88 -9.74 -7.28
C PHE A 515 -18.58 -11.13 -6.70
N ASN A 516 -17.48 -11.28 -5.95
CA ASN A 516 -16.88 -12.60 -5.67
C ASN A 516 -16.56 -12.87 -4.19
N GLY A 517 -16.86 -11.93 -3.29
CA GLY A 517 -16.44 -11.96 -1.89
C GLY A 517 -14.92 -12.08 -1.77
N TYR A 518 -14.45 -13.03 -0.93
CA TYR A 518 -13.04 -13.40 -0.84
C TYR A 518 -12.60 -14.46 -1.88
N GLY A 519 -13.55 -15.03 -2.63
CA GLY A 519 -13.29 -16.05 -3.65
C GLY A 519 -12.55 -17.29 -3.13
N ILE A 520 -11.67 -17.84 -3.95
CA ILE A 520 -10.90 -19.07 -3.65
C ILE A 520 -9.94 -18.93 -2.45
N TYR A 521 -9.64 -17.69 -2.03
CA TYR A 521 -8.71 -17.44 -0.92
C TYR A 521 -9.24 -17.90 0.43
N GLU A 522 -10.56 -17.85 0.66
CA GLU A 522 -11.16 -18.33 1.91
C GLU A 522 -10.85 -19.81 2.13
N LYS A 523 -11.08 -20.64 1.11
CA LYS A 523 -10.79 -22.08 1.14
C LYS A 523 -9.30 -22.36 1.33
N ALA A 524 -8.43 -21.66 0.58
CA ALA A 524 -6.99 -21.84 0.68
C ALA A 524 -6.47 -21.45 2.09
N PHE A 525 -7.01 -20.38 2.66
CA PHE A 525 -6.64 -19.95 3.99
C PHE A 525 -7.12 -20.94 5.07
N ALA A 526 -8.32 -21.51 4.94
CA ALA A 526 -8.82 -22.56 5.82
C ALA A 526 -7.87 -23.75 5.89
N GLN A 527 -7.38 -24.17 4.72
CA GLN A 527 -6.44 -25.28 4.60
C GLN A 527 -5.11 -24.99 5.31
N ARG A 528 -4.56 -23.79 5.12
CA ARG A 528 -3.33 -23.35 5.81
C ARG A 528 -3.53 -23.23 7.33
N LEU A 529 -4.68 -22.71 7.76
CA LEU A 529 -5.02 -22.58 9.17
C LEU A 529 -5.14 -23.94 9.86
N LEU A 530 -5.79 -24.92 9.20
CA LEU A 530 -5.90 -26.28 9.70
C LEU A 530 -4.54 -26.98 9.81
N PHE A 531 -3.66 -26.77 8.82
CA PHE A 531 -2.26 -27.20 8.90
C PHE A 531 -1.55 -26.59 10.12
N GLY A 532 -1.67 -25.27 10.31
CA GLY A 532 -1.11 -24.57 11.47
C GLY A 532 -1.64 -25.07 12.82
N ALA A 533 -2.96 -25.33 12.91
CA ALA A 533 -3.59 -25.89 14.11
C ALA A 533 -3.03 -27.27 14.48
N GLY A 534 -2.80 -28.14 13.49
CA GLY A 534 -2.13 -29.42 13.68
C GLY A 534 -0.72 -29.28 14.24
N ILE A 535 0.08 -28.37 13.68
CA ILE A 535 1.44 -28.07 14.16
C ILE A 535 1.44 -27.54 15.60
N ILE A 536 0.56 -26.60 15.94
CA ILE A 536 0.51 -26.06 17.30
C ILE A 536 0.05 -27.12 18.30
N SER A 537 -0.95 -27.95 17.93
CA SER A 537 -1.44 -29.01 18.81
C SER A 537 -0.35 -30.04 19.14
N ILE A 538 0.46 -30.45 18.16
CA ILE A 538 1.54 -31.41 18.41
C ILE A 538 2.67 -30.78 19.25
N LEU A 539 3.01 -29.50 19.04
CA LEU A 539 3.98 -28.79 19.89
C LEU A 539 3.53 -28.73 21.36
N TRP A 540 2.23 -28.55 21.61
CA TRP A 540 1.67 -28.58 22.96
C TRP A 540 1.78 -29.97 23.61
N VAL A 541 1.55 -31.05 22.85
CA VAL A 541 1.77 -32.42 23.33
C VAL A 541 3.24 -32.65 23.68
N PHE A 542 4.16 -32.27 22.80
CA PHE A 542 5.60 -32.38 23.07
C PHE A 542 6.03 -31.61 24.33
N ASN A 543 5.54 -30.38 24.50
CA ASN A 543 5.83 -29.60 25.71
C ASN A 543 5.36 -30.32 26.99
N SER A 544 4.15 -30.89 26.96
CA SER A 544 3.61 -31.67 28.09
C SER A 544 4.48 -32.90 28.40
N ILE A 545 4.95 -33.61 27.38
CA ILE A 545 5.83 -34.79 27.56
C ILE A 545 7.16 -34.38 28.20
N ILE A 546 7.78 -33.30 27.72
CA ILE A 546 9.08 -32.82 28.23
C ILE A 546 8.97 -32.37 29.68
N LYS A 547 7.90 -31.64 30.04
CA LYS A 547 7.76 -31.02 31.37
C LYS A 547 7.15 -31.94 32.42
N ILE A 548 6.11 -32.69 32.05
CA ILE A 548 5.31 -33.52 32.99
C ILE A 548 5.77 -34.98 32.96
N LYS A 549 6.54 -35.40 31.94
CA LYS A 549 6.98 -36.79 31.72
C LYS A 549 5.83 -37.81 31.69
N LYS A 550 4.62 -37.36 31.32
CA LYS A 550 3.43 -38.22 31.13
C LYS A 550 2.81 -37.96 29.76
N VAL A 551 2.46 -39.04 29.07
CA VAL A 551 1.79 -39.00 27.77
C VAL A 551 0.29 -39.18 27.98
N SER A 552 -0.52 -38.21 27.56
CA SER A 552 -1.98 -38.37 27.51
C SER A 552 -2.34 -39.00 26.17
N VAL A 553 -2.69 -40.30 26.17
CA VAL A 553 -3.02 -41.04 24.95
C VAL A 553 -4.13 -40.34 24.15
N ILE A 554 -5.19 -39.90 24.81
CA ILE A 554 -6.33 -39.23 24.15
C ILE A 554 -5.90 -37.91 23.50
N ALA A 555 -5.14 -37.08 24.20
CA ALA A 555 -4.68 -35.79 23.66
C ALA A 555 -3.67 -35.98 22.52
N SER A 556 -2.82 -37.00 22.61
CA SER A 556 -1.88 -37.39 21.56
C SER A 556 -2.63 -37.90 20.32
N CYS A 557 -3.60 -38.80 20.47
CA CYS A 557 -4.40 -39.30 19.35
C CYS A 557 -5.16 -38.17 18.65
N PHE A 558 -5.80 -37.26 19.41
CA PHE A 558 -6.47 -36.09 18.84
C PHE A 558 -5.50 -35.19 18.07
N SER A 559 -4.33 -34.90 18.65
CA SER A 559 -3.32 -34.05 17.99
C SER A 559 -2.75 -34.71 16.72
N ILE A 560 -2.58 -36.03 16.71
CA ILE A 560 -2.15 -36.79 15.54
C ILE A 560 -3.21 -36.74 14.44
N ILE A 561 -4.48 -36.97 14.77
CA ILE A 561 -5.58 -36.88 13.80
C ILE A 561 -5.66 -35.47 13.21
N LEU A 562 -5.56 -34.43 14.06
CA LEU A 562 -5.55 -33.04 13.62
C LEU A 562 -4.34 -32.73 12.73
N LEU A 563 -3.16 -33.27 13.05
CA LEU A 563 -1.96 -33.11 12.24
C LEU A 563 -2.08 -33.82 10.88
N ILE A 564 -2.61 -35.04 10.83
CA ILE A 564 -2.85 -35.77 9.57
C ILE A 564 -3.83 -35.00 8.69
N SER A 565 -4.94 -34.52 9.27
CA SER A 565 -5.91 -33.67 8.59
C SER A 565 -5.26 -32.36 8.10
N GLY A 566 -4.44 -31.75 8.94
CA GLY A 566 -3.66 -30.56 8.62
C GLY A 566 -2.67 -30.77 7.49
N ILE A 567 -1.94 -31.89 7.46
CA ILE A 567 -1.01 -32.24 6.38
C ILE A 567 -1.77 -32.43 5.08
N PHE A 568 -2.88 -33.17 5.09
CA PHE A 568 -3.73 -33.33 3.91
C PHE A 568 -4.25 -31.99 3.39
N ALA A 569 -4.72 -31.12 4.27
CA ALA A 569 -5.13 -29.76 3.92
C ALA A 569 -3.95 -28.93 3.38
N GLY A 570 -2.76 -29.07 3.95
CA GLY A 570 -1.54 -28.43 3.47
C GLY A 570 -1.13 -28.87 2.06
N VAL A 571 -1.30 -30.16 1.74
CA VAL A 571 -1.10 -30.68 0.38
C VAL A 571 -2.10 -30.07 -0.60
N LEU A 572 -3.38 -29.96 -0.21
CA LEU A 572 -4.39 -29.30 -1.03
C LEU A 572 -4.10 -27.81 -1.24
N PHE A 573 -3.64 -27.12 -0.20
CA PHE A 573 -3.23 -25.72 -0.28
C PHE A 573 -2.06 -25.54 -1.26
N MET A 574 -1.06 -26.42 -1.21
CA MET A 574 0.12 -26.36 -2.08
C MET A 574 -0.14 -26.84 -3.52
N LYS A 575 -1.37 -27.22 -3.87
CA LYS A 575 -1.72 -27.64 -5.23
C LYS A 575 -1.43 -26.49 -6.22
N GLY A 576 -0.63 -26.79 -7.23
CA GLY A 576 -0.26 -25.83 -8.27
C GLY A 576 0.72 -24.74 -7.81
N TYR A 577 1.38 -24.91 -6.66
CA TYR A 577 2.41 -23.98 -6.20
C TYR A 577 3.60 -23.92 -7.16
N VAL A 578 3.98 -22.70 -7.55
CA VAL A 578 5.16 -22.44 -8.38
C VAL A 578 6.18 -21.64 -7.55
N PRO A 579 7.34 -22.22 -7.20
CA PRO A 579 8.39 -21.49 -6.48
C PRO A 579 8.91 -20.31 -7.31
N LYS A 580 8.96 -19.12 -6.71
CA LYS A 580 9.59 -17.94 -7.34
C LYS A 580 11.07 -17.89 -6.97
N ASP A 581 11.93 -18.19 -7.93
CA ASP A 581 13.37 -18.03 -7.79
C ASP A 581 13.81 -16.74 -8.49
N LYS A 582 14.22 -15.75 -7.69
CA LYS A 582 14.67 -14.46 -8.21
C LYS A 582 16.01 -14.55 -8.95
N GLU A 583 16.91 -15.42 -8.50
CA GLU A 583 18.20 -15.59 -9.16
C GLU A 583 18.00 -16.24 -10.52
N GLN A 584 17.16 -17.28 -10.59
CA GLN A 584 16.81 -17.90 -11.86
C GLN A 584 16.15 -16.91 -12.83
N ALA A 585 15.23 -16.06 -12.37
CA ALA A 585 14.59 -15.05 -13.20
C ALA A 585 15.60 -14.02 -13.76
N ILE A 586 16.57 -13.60 -12.93
CA ILE A 586 17.66 -12.72 -13.36
C ILE A 586 18.53 -13.43 -14.41
N LEU A 587 18.92 -14.69 -14.17
CA LEU A 587 19.73 -15.47 -15.10
C LEU A 587 19.01 -15.66 -16.45
N SER A 588 17.71 -15.98 -16.45
CA SER A 588 16.92 -16.09 -17.68
C SER A 588 16.84 -14.78 -18.46
N SER A 589 16.75 -13.63 -17.76
CA SER A 589 16.78 -12.30 -18.40
C SER A 589 18.16 -11.98 -19.00
N VAL A 590 19.24 -12.34 -18.29
CA VAL A 590 20.63 -12.21 -18.78
C VAL A 590 20.86 -13.06 -20.02
N GLU A 591 20.41 -14.33 -20.01
CA GLU A 591 20.51 -15.24 -21.15
C GLU A 591 19.69 -14.74 -22.33
N TYR A 592 18.48 -14.23 -22.08
CA TYR A 592 17.64 -13.63 -23.10
C TYR A 592 18.35 -12.48 -23.82
N GLU A 593 18.88 -11.52 -23.06
CA GLU A 593 19.59 -10.38 -23.63
C GLU A 593 20.82 -10.84 -24.44
N LYS A 594 21.64 -11.74 -23.90
CA LYS A 594 22.84 -12.23 -24.60
C LYS A 594 22.51 -12.96 -25.91
N ASN A 595 21.46 -13.78 -25.92
CA ASN A 595 21.13 -14.62 -27.06
C ASN A 595 20.35 -13.87 -28.15
N TYR A 596 19.50 -12.92 -27.76
CA TYR A 596 18.47 -12.37 -28.64
C TYR A 596 18.57 -10.86 -28.89
N ARG A 597 19.41 -10.09 -28.19
CA ARG A 597 19.54 -8.63 -28.42
C ARG A 597 19.86 -8.26 -29.88
N LYS A 598 20.55 -9.13 -30.61
CA LYS A 598 20.79 -8.99 -32.07
C LYS A 598 19.51 -8.80 -32.90
N TYR A 599 18.36 -9.30 -32.44
CA TYR A 599 17.07 -9.19 -33.13
C TYR A 599 16.46 -7.78 -33.08
N GLU A 600 16.96 -6.90 -32.21
CA GLU A 600 16.53 -5.49 -32.19
C GLU A 600 16.86 -4.79 -33.52
N ALA A 601 17.97 -5.16 -34.16
CA ALA A 601 18.41 -4.56 -35.43
C ALA A 601 17.96 -5.33 -36.69
N LEU A 602 17.35 -6.52 -36.53
CA LEU A 602 16.94 -7.36 -37.66
C LEU A 602 15.48 -7.07 -38.06
N PRO A 603 15.13 -7.09 -39.36
CA PRO A 603 13.74 -6.94 -39.78
C PRO A 603 12.91 -8.12 -39.26
N GLN A 604 11.75 -7.83 -38.69
CA GLN A 604 10.78 -8.80 -38.17
C GLN A 604 9.41 -8.54 -38.81
N PRO A 605 8.59 -9.58 -39.02
CA PRO A 605 7.27 -9.39 -39.60
C PRO A 605 6.33 -8.77 -38.56
N ASP A 606 5.42 -7.93 -39.02
CA ASP A 606 4.39 -7.33 -38.16
C ASP A 606 3.13 -8.19 -38.16
N ILE A 607 2.42 -8.20 -37.04
CA ILE A 607 1.11 -8.85 -36.93
C ILE A 607 0.11 -7.93 -37.63
N SER A 608 -0.63 -8.46 -38.61
CA SER A 608 -1.62 -7.71 -39.40
C SER A 608 -3.07 -8.11 -39.10
N ASP A 609 -3.32 -9.40 -38.83
CA ASP A 609 -4.64 -9.90 -38.44
C ASP A 609 -4.51 -10.85 -37.25
N VAL A 610 -5.48 -10.78 -36.35
CA VAL A 610 -5.63 -11.67 -35.20
C VAL A 610 -7.03 -12.28 -35.22
N THR A 611 -7.12 -13.58 -35.50
CA THR A 611 -8.34 -14.36 -35.30
C THR A 611 -8.17 -15.21 -34.05
N THR A 612 -9.07 -15.09 -33.08
CA THR A 612 -8.90 -15.80 -31.82
C THR A 612 -10.22 -16.26 -31.18
N GLU A 613 -10.18 -17.44 -30.57
CA GLU A 613 -11.21 -17.96 -29.68
C GLU A 613 -10.68 -18.00 -28.24
N ILE A 614 -11.31 -17.25 -27.34
CA ILE A 614 -10.98 -17.19 -25.92
C ILE A 614 -12.05 -17.94 -25.13
N LYS A 615 -11.66 -19.05 -24.50
CA LYS A 615 -12.53 -19.90 -23.69
C LYS A 615 -12.29 -19.62 -22.22
N LEU A 616 -13.21 -18.91 -21.59
CA LEU A 616 -13.15 -18.56 -20.18
C LEU A 616 -13.78 -19.66 -19.32
N TYR A 617 -13.12 -20.02 -18.23
CA TYR A 617 -13.62 -20.91 -17.17
C TYR A 617 -13.50 -20.21 -15.80
N PRO A 618 -14.34 -19.17 -15.55
CA PRO A 618 -14.38 -18.41 -14.30
C PRO A 618 -14.37 -19.27 -13.02
N SER A 619 -15.24 -20.28 -12.95
CA SER A 619 -15.34 -21.21 -11.81
C SER A 619 -14.10 -22.06 -11.54
N GLU A 620 -13.22 -22.21 -12.55
CA GLU A 620 -11.97 -22.96 -12.46
C GLU A 620 -10.73 -22.07 -12.36
N ASN A 621 -10.91 -20.75 -12.33
CA ASN A 621 -9.84 -19.76 -12.38
C ASN A 621 -8.90 -19.96 -13.59
N ALA A 622 -9.48 -20.33 -14.74
CA ALA A 622 -8.73 -20.74 -15.91
C ALA A 622 -9.29 -20.16 -17.22
N TYR A 623 -8.45 -20.09 -18.24
CA TYR A 623 -8.89 -19.83 -19.61
C TYR A 623 -7.99 -20.54 -20.63
N ARG A 624 -8.50 -20.68 -21.85
CA ARG A 624 -7.75 -21.22 -22.99
C ARG A 624 -7.89 -20.29 -24.18
N ILE A 625 -6.77 -19.99 -24.84
CA ILE A 625 -6.69 -19.15 -26.04
C ILE A 625 -6.37 -20.06 -27.21
N VAL A 626 -7.17 -19.99 -28.27
CA VAL A 626 -6.84 -20.52 -29.59
C VAL A 626 -6.67 -19.30 -30.50
N GLY A 627 -5.48 -19.10 -31.04
CA GLY A 627 -5.13 -17.91 -31.81
C GLY A 627 -4.52 -18.25 -33.16
N LYS A 628 -4.77 -17.37 -34.13
CA LYS A 628 -4.14 -17.36 -35.44
C LYS A 628 -3.73 -15.94 -35.80
N TYR A 629 -2.47 -15.77 -36.14
CA TYR A 629 -1.96 -14.53 -36.72
C TYR A 629 -1.79 -14.65 -38.23
N THR A 630 -2.03 -13.53 -38.91
CA THR A 630 -1.43 -13.23 -40.21
C THR A 630 -0.24 -12.31 -39.97
N LEU A 631 0.97 -12.84 -40.20
CA LEU A 631 2.22 -12.09 -40.12
C LEU A 631 2.53 -11.52 -41.50
N LYS A 632 2.87 -10.24 -41.61
CA LYS A 632 3.19 -9.59 -42.88
C LYS A 632 4.57 -8.96 -42.81
N ASN A 633 5.41 -9.21 -43.80
CA ASN A 633 6.64 -8.45 -43.94
C ASN A 633 6.32 -7.05 -44.48
N GLN A 634 6.37 -6.06 -43.60
CA GLN A 634 6.11 -4.66 -43.95
C GLN A 634 7.41 -3.85 -44.12
N THR A 635 8.55 -4.53 -44.07
CA THR A 635 9.87 -3.95 -44.31
C THR A 635 10.25 -4.10 -45.79
N ASP A 636 11.24 -3.33 -46.22
CA ASP A 636 11.80 -3.42 -47.58
C ASP A 636 12.85 -4.54 -47.71
N GLN A 637 13.16 -5.24 -46.62
CA GLN A 637 14.16 -6.31 -46.57
C GLN A 637 13.51 -7.69 -46.48
N SER A 638 14.17 -8.71 -47.01
CA SER A 638 13.73 -10.10 -46.83
C SER A 638 14.00 -10.58 -45.41
N ILE A 639 13.05 -11.35 -44.85
CA ILE A 639 13.17 -11.88 -43.49
C ILE A 639 13.47 -13.38 -43.56
N ASN A 640 14.63 -13.77 -43.04
CA ASN A 640 15.06 -15.17 -42.97
C ASN A 640 14.82 -15.80 -41.60
N LYS A 641 14.72 -14.99 -40.54
CA LYS A 641 14.63 -15.45 -39.16
C LYS A 641 13.58 -14.66 -38.41
N VAL A 642 12.67 -15.36 -37.75
CA VAL A 642 11.60 -14.78 -36.95
C VAL A 642 11.77 -15.21 -35.50
N LEU A 643 11.91 -14.25 -34.59
CA LEU A 643 11.91 -14.50 -33.15
C LEU A 643 10.48 -14.44 -32.64
N ILE A 644 10.03 -15.50 -31.98
CA ILE A 644 8.69 -15.59 -31.40
C ILE A 644 8.85 -15.82 -29.90
N ASN A 645 8.13 -15.03 -29.10
CA ASN A 645 8.15 -15.09 -27.66
C ASN A 645 6.72 -15.37 -27.16
N PHE A 646 6.58 -16.36 -26.30
CA PHE A 646 5.38 -16.73 -25.56
C PHE A 646 5.59 -16.32 -24.10
N ASN A 647 4.51 -15.90 -23.45
CA ASN A 647 4.57 -15.48 -22.05
C ASN A 647 4.68 -16.71 -21.13
N ASP A 648 5.64 -16.69 -20.19
CA ASP A 648 5.92 -17.81 -19.28
C ASP A 648 4.79 -18.08 -18.27
N ASP A 649 3.88 -17.13 -18.05
CA ASP A 649 2.71 -17.33 -17.20
C ASP A 649 1.69 -18.30 -17.84
N LEU A 650 1.76 -18.50 -19.17
CA LEU A 650 0.84 -19.37 -19.91
C LEU A 650 1.53 -20.65 -20.34
N LYS A 651 0.79 -21.75 -20.28
CA LYS A 651 1.24 -23.02 -20.84
C LYS A 651 1.05 -23.02 -22.34
N LEU A 652 2.16 -23.14 -23.08
CA LEU A 652 2.16 -23.42 -24.51
C LEU A 652 1.70 -24.86 -24.76
N GLU A 653 0.51 -25.04 -25.36
CA GLU A 653 0.00 -26.37 -25.72
C GLU A 653 0.44 -26.78 -27.12
N SER A 654 0.39 -25.84 -28.07
CA SER A 654 0.87 -26.04 -29.43
C SER A 654 1.11 -24.68 -30.08
N ALA A 655 2.15 -24.59 -30.92
CA ALA A 655 2.31 -23.49 -31.84
C ALA A 655 2.96 -23.96 -33.14
N VAL A 656 2.48 -23.42 -34.25
CA VAL A 656 2.89 -23.79 -35.60
C VAL A 656 2.97 -22.54 -36.45
N MET A 657 4.17 -22.22 -36.95
CA MET A 657 4.38 -21.18 -37.94
C MET A 657 4.38 -21.79 -39.34
N THR A 658 3.62 -21.19 -40.25
CA THR A 658 3.56 -21.61 -41.66
C THR A 658 3.92 -20.43 -42.57
N SER A 659 4.91 -20.61 -43.44
CA SER A 659 5.35 -19.62 -44.43
C SER A 659 5.44 -20.31 -45.79
N GLY A 660 4.57 -19.94 -46.75
CA GLY A 660 4.44 -20.69 -48.01
C GLY A 660 4.07 -22.15 -47.75
N THR A 661 4.89 -23.10 -48.23
CA THR A 661 4.73 -24.54 -47.97
C THR A 661 5.46 -25.02 -46.71
N GLU A 662 6.29 -24.17 -46.10
CA GLU A 662 7.08 -24.53 -44.93
C GLU A 662 6.25 -24.44 -43.66
N THR A 663 6.40 -25.42 -42.78
CA THR A 663 5.70 -25.46 -41.49
C THR A 663 6.70 -25.83 -40.40
N THR A 664 6.80 -25.00 -39.37
CA THR A 664 7.71 -25.18 -38.23
C THR A 664 6.90 -25.27 -36.94
N LYS A 665 7.06 -26.38 -36.21
CA LYS A 665 6.48 -26.56 -34.88
C LYS A 665 7.34 -25.87 -33.83
N ILE A 666 6.69 -25.22 -32.88
CA ILE A 666 7.34 -24.48 -31.80
C ILE A 666 7.04 -25.19 -30.48
N HIS A 667 8.09 -25.45 -29.70
CA HIS A 667 8.04 -26.24 -28.47
C HIS A 667 8.53 -25.48 -27.23
N GLN A 668 9.19 -24.34 -27.41
CA GLN A 668 9.75 -23.52 -26.34
C GLN A 668 9.08 -22.15 -26.31
N ASN A 669 9.09 -21.50 -25.15
CA ASN A 669 8.47 -20.19 -24.99
C ASN A 669 9.19 -19.10 -25.79
N ILE A 670 10.50 -19.24 -26.03
CA ILE A 670 11.25 -18.33 -26.88
C ILE A 670 11.87 -19.17 -27.99
N THR A 671 11.59 -18.86 -29.24
CA THR A 671 12.04 -19.68 -30.37
C THR A 671 12.43 -18.80 -31.56
N GLU A 672 13.63 -19.05 -32.07
CA GLU A 672 14.09 -18.55 -33.37
C GLU A 672 13.63 -19.51 -34.47
N VAL A 673 12.74 -19.06 -35.35
CA VAL A 673 12.30 -19.80 -36.54
C VAL A 673 13.12 -19.34 -37.74
N SER A 674 13.97 -20.22 -38.28
CA SER A 674 14.67 -19.99 -39.55
C SER A 674 13.83 -20.48 -40.73
N LEU A 675 13.58 -19.61 -41.69
CA LEU A 675 12.82 -19.89 -42.91
C LEU A 675 13.79 -20.35 -44.01
N LYS A 676 13.50 -21.45 -44.72
CA LYS A 676 14.34 -21.86 -45.87
C LYS A 676 14.07 -20.96 -47.07
N GLN A 677 12.81 -20.54 -47.25
CA GLN A 677 12.44 -19.47 -48.17
C GLN A 677 12.23 -18.15 -47.43
N PRO A 678 12.99 -17.08 -47.77
CA PRO A 678 12.82 -15.78 -47.14
C PRO A 678 11.38 -15.26 -47.29
N LEU A 679 10.84 -14.69 -46.22
CA LEU A 679 9.60 -13.94 -46.31
C LEU A 679 9.89 -12.59 -47.00
N LEU A 680 9.54 -12.49 -48.28
CA LEU A 680 9.77 -11.29 -49.09
C LEU A 680 8.89 -10.12 -48.65
N PRO A 681 9.30 -8.86 -48.91
CA PRO A 681 8.48 -7.67 -48.67
C PRO A 681 7.05 -7.82 -49.20
N GLY A 682 6.07 -7.44 -48.38
CA GLY A 682 4.64 -7.55 -48.67
C GLY A 682 4.04 -8.96 -48.59
N LYS A 683 4.85 -10.03 -48.51
CA LYS A 683 4.36 -11.41 -48.35
C LYS A 683 3.97 -11.71 -46.90
N THR A 684 3.14 -12.74 -46.74
CA THR A 684 2.54 -13.13 -45.46
C THR A 684 2.94 -14.53 -45.03
N ALA A 685 3.03 -14.72 -43.72
CA ALA A 685 3.10 -16.01 -43.04
C ALA A 685 1.95 -16.10 -42.02
N SER A 686 1.75 -17.27 -41.41
CA SER A 686 0.76 -17.45 -40.35
C SER A 686 1.37 -18.11 -39.12
N LEU A 687 0.86 -17.76 -37.94
CA LEU A 687 1.22 -18.41 -36.68
C LEU A 687 -0.08 -18.87 -36.00
N ASN A 688 -0.27 -20.19 -35.90
CA ASN A 688 -1.37 -20.79 -35.17
C ASN A 688 -0.86 -21.23 -33.80
N PHE A 689 -1.58 -20.94 -32.73
CA PHE A 689 -1.17 -21.29 -31.37
C PHE A 689 -2.35 -21.60 -30.48
N THR A 690 -2.09 -22.43 -29.46
CA THR A 690 -3.02 -22.69 -28.37
C THR A 690 -2.28 -22.55 -27.05
N LEU A 691 -2.84 -21.73 -26.17
CA LEU A 691 -2.29 -21.44 -24.84
C LEU A 691 -3.36 -21.73 -23.78
N SER A 692 -2.94 -22.21 -22.62
CA SER A 692 -3.81 -22.33 -21.46
C SER A 692 -3.23 -21.64 -20.23
N TYR A 693 -4.14 -21.11 -19.42
CA TYR A 693 -3.83 -20.43 -18.17
C TYR A 693 -4.71 -20.99 -17.06
N GLN A 694 -4.12 -21.21 -15.88
CA GLN A 694 -4.84 -21.45 -14.65
C GLN A 694 -3.98 -20.95 -13.50
N TRP A 695 -4.61 -20.27 -12.54
CA TRP A 695 -3.93 -19.83 -11.33
C TRP A 695 -4.51 -20.50 -10.07
N PHE A 696 -3.70 -20.52 -9.02
CA PHE A 696 -4.04 -21.15 -7.74
C PHE A 696 -3.79 -20.15 -6.61
N ALA A 697 -4.67 -20.14 -5.61
CA ALA A 697 -4.63 -19.20 -4.49
C ALA A 697 -3.27 -19.13 -3.77
N VAL A 698 -2.55 -20.26 -3.68
CA VAL A 698 -1.22 -20.33 -3.05
C VAL A 698 -0.16 -19.43 -3.69
N ASN A 699 -0.31 -19.15 -5.00
CA ASN A 699 0.60 -18.28 -5.74
C ASN A 699 0.17 -16.80 -5.72
N GLY A 700 -1.07 -16.51 -5.29
CA GLY A 700 -1.74 -15.24 -5.56
C GLY A 700 -2.30 -15.17 -6.99
N HIS A 701 -3.01 -14.09 -7.30
CA HIS A 701 -3.46 -13.78 -8.65
C HIS A 701 -2.74 -12.52 -9.17
N GLN A 702 -2.65 -12.40 -10.48
CA GLN A 702 -2.20 -11.19 -11.17
C GLN A 702 -3.39 -10.26 -11.36
N SER A 703 -3.33 -9.01 -10.87
CA SER A 703 -4.47 -8.09 -10.91
C SER A 703 -4.99 -7.80 -12.34
N PHE A 704 -4.10 -7.75 -13.33
CA PHE A 704 -4.46 -7.55 -14.75
C PHE A 704 -4.77 -8.84 -15.51
N ASN A 705 -4.86 -9.99 -14.82
CA ASN A 705 -5.23 -11.29 -15.37
C ASN A 705 -6.15 -12.07 -14.41
N ALA A 706 -7.08 -11.36 -13.78
CA ALA A 706 -7.96 -11.89 -12.74
C ALA A 706 -9.14 -12.64 -13.36
N ILE A 707 -8.93 -13.92 -13.72
CA ILE A 707 -10.01 -14.86 -14.05
C ILE A 707 -10.57 -15.46 -12.76
N ILE A 708 -11.76 -14.99 -12.35
CA ILE A 708 -12.45 -15.29 -11.10
C ILE A 708 -13.91 -15.65 -11.34
N ALA A 709 -14.56 -16.29 -10.36
CA ALA A 709 -15.89 -16.85 -10.54
C ALA A 709 -16.97 -15.82 -10.94
N ASP A 710 -16.82 -14.54 -10.58
CA ASP A 710 -17.64 -13.43 -11.06
C ASP A 710 -16.82 -12.13 -11.09
N GLY A 711 -17.06 -11.24 -12.06
CA GLY A 711 -16.31 -9.98 -12.19
C GLY A 711 -14.90 -10.12 -12.77
N SER A 712 -14.65 -11.11 -13.64
CA SER A 712 -13.34 -11.37 -14.24
C SER A 712 -12.86 -10.25 -15.16
N PHE A 713 -11.56 -9.98 -15.17
CA PHE A 713 -10.92 -9.08 -16.13
C PHE A 713 -9.49 -9.51 -16.47
N MET A 714 -9.17 -9.45 -17.76
CA MET A 714 -7.84 -9.74 -18.27
C MET A 714 -7.44 -8.71 -19.33
N ARG A 715 -6.27 -8.08 -19.17
CA ARG A 715 -5.55 -7.38 -20.25
C ARG A 715 -4.93 -8.42 -21.19
N ILE A 716 -5.81 -9.20 -21.83
CA ILE A 716 -5.48 -10.51 -22.36
C ILE A 716 -4.43 -10.47 -23.47
N SER A 717 -4.36 -9.38 -24.25
CA SER A 717 -3.34 -9.21 -25.30
C SER A 717 -1.90 -9.22 -24.78
N ARG A 718 -1.64 -8.96 -23.49
CA ARG A 718 -0.30 -9.06 -22.87
C ARG A 718 0.23 -10.50 -22.78
N TYR A 719 -0.65 -11.48 -22.91
CA TYR A 719 -0.34 -12.90 -22.81
C TYR A 719 -0.29 -13.60 -24.18
N TYR A 720 -0.51 -12.84 -25.24
CA TYR A 720 -0.43 -13.32 -26.61
C TYR A 720 1.03 -13.36 -27.09
N PRO A 721 1.39 -14.23 -28.06
CA PRO A 721 2.75 -14.31 -28.55
C PRO A 721 3.21 -12.99 -29.20
N THR A 722 4.43 -12.55 -28.88
CA THR A 722 5.05 -11.35 -29.45
C THR A 722 6.15 -11.72 -30.46
N ILE A 723 6.34 -10.86 -31.45
CA ILE A 723 7.33 -11.05 -32.51
C ILE A 723 8.49 -10.09 -32.31
N GLY A 724 9.73 -10.58 -32.48
CA GLY A 724 10.94 -9.80 -32.34
C GLY A 724 11.46 -9.69 -30.90
N TYR A 725 12.47 -8.85 -30.71
CA TYR A 725 13.14 -8.66 -29.42
C TYR A 725 12.25 -7.87 -28.44
N GLN A 726 12.20 -8.30 -27.16
CA GLN A 726 11.40 -7.69 -26.10
C GLN A 726 12.29 -6.98 -25.09
N LYS A 727 12.22 -5.65 -25.04
CA LYS A 727 13.04 -4.83 -24.14
C LYS A 727 12.71 -5.02 -22.67
N ASP A 728 11.45 -5.33 -22.37
CA ASP A 728 10.98 -5.57 -20.99
C ASP A 728 11.65 -6.78 -20.32
N TYR A 729 12.35 -7.62 -21.09
CA TYR A 729 13.12 -8.77 -20.58
C TYR A 729 14.58 -8.41 -20.28
N GLU A 730 15.01 -7.16 -20.49
CA GLU A 730 16.34 -6.69 -20.11
C GLU A 730 16.46 -6.44 -18.59
N ILE A 731 17.64 -6.72 -18.05
CA ILE A 731 17.98 -6.36 -16.67
C ILE A 731 18.09 -4.84 -16.56
N GLN A 732 17.25 -4.22 -15.74
CA GLN A 732 17.24 -2.76 -15.54
C GLN A 732 18.33 -2.27 -14.56
N ASP A 733 18.76 -3.11 -13.61
CA ASP A 733 19.72 -2.71 -12.57
C ASP A 733 21.16 -2.63 -13.12
N GLU A 734 21.74 -1.43 -13.19
CA GLU A 734 23.08 -1.20 -13.75
C GLU A 734 24.21 -1.97 -13.06
N LYS A 735 24.09 -2.26 -11.75
CA LYS A 735 25.08 -3.05 -11.02
C LYS A 735 25.06 -4.50 -11.48
N GLN A 736 23.86 -5.08 -11.63
CA GLN A 736 23.68 -6.42 -12.21
C GLN A 736 24.15 -6.45 -13.66
N ARG A 737 23.83 -5.43 -14.48
CA ARG A 737 24.31 -5.32 -15.87
C ARG A 737 25.84 -5.36 -15.92
N SER A 738 26.50 -4.57 -15.09
CA SER A 738 27.96 -4.54 -14.97
C SER A 738 28.53 -5.89 -14.52
N GLN A 739 27.91 -6.54 -13.53
CA GLN A 739 28.30 -7.86 -13.04
C GLN A 739 28.21 -8.94 -14.14
N PHE A 740 27.15 -8.93 -14.94
CA PHE A 740 26.93 -9.89 -16.02
C PHE A 740 27.56 -9.49 -17.37
N LYS A 741 28.26 -8.33 -17.40
CA LYS A 741 28.89 -7.72 -18.59
C LYS A 741 27.91 -7.49 -19.73
N LEU A 742 26.71 -7.00 -19.40
CA LEU A 742 25.69 -6.60 -20.37
C LEU A 742 26.00 -5.22 -20.95
N GLY A 743 25.43 -4.90 -22.11
CA GLY A 743 25.59 -3.59 -22.76
C GLY A 743 24.94 -2.47 -21.94
N LYS A 744 24.97 -1.22 -22.42
CA LYS A 744 24.11 -0.17 -21.84
C LYS A 744 22.64 -0.46 -22.13
N LEU A 745 21.74 0.01 -21.26
CA LEU A 745 20.31 0.00 -21.57
C LEU A 745 20.05 0.83 -22.83
N THR A 746 19.06 0.40 -23.61
CA THR A 746 18.60 1.19 -24.76
C THR A 746 17.83 2.40 -24.22
N GLU A 747 18.41 3.59 -24.33
CA GLU A 747 17.77 4.84 -23.92
C GLU A 747 16.47 5.08 -24.70
N LEU A 748 15.51 5.71 -24.02
CA LEU A 748 14.29 6.18 -24.68
C LEU A 748 14.68 7.22 -25.74
N LYS A 749 14.01 7.18 -26.91
CA LYS A 749 14.29 8.15 -27.96
C LYS A 749 13.92 9.56 -27.49
N LYS A 750 14.74 10.55 -27.87
CA LYS A 750 14.43 11.96 -27.69
C LYS A 750 13.33 12.42 -28.63
N PRO A 751 12.60 13.51 -28.33
CA PRO A 751 11.54 14.01 -29.21
C PRO A 751 12.04 14.33 -30.62
N GLU A 752 13.27 14.85 -30.75
CA GLU A 752 13.89 15.26 -32.01
C GLU A 752 14.47 14.09 -32.83
N ALA A 753 14.43 12.85 -32.32
CA ALA A 753 14.88 11.69 -33.07
C ALA A 753 14.06 11.51 -34.36
N PRO A 754 14.64 10.94 -35.44
CA PRO A 754 13.90 10.72 -36.69
C PRO A 754 12.55 10.02 -36.47
N GLU A 755 11.53 10.45 -37.21
CA GLU A 755 10.22 9.82 -37.16
C GLU A 755 10.30 8.36 -37.61
N VAL A 756 9.52 7.50 -36.95
CA VAL A 756 9.40 6.09 -37.32
C VAL A 756 8.02 5.85 -37.91
N SER A 757 7.97 5.45 -39.17
CA SER A 757 6.74 4.97 -39.80
C SER A 757 6.69 3.46 -39.68
N LYS A 758 5.83 2.93 -38.81
CA LYS A 758 5.64 1.48 -38.63
C LYS A 758 4.15 1.13 -38.72
N LYS A 759 3.84 0.17 -39.59
CA LYS A 759 2.47 -0.29 -39.81
C LYS A 759 2.11 -1.49 -38.92
N ASP A 760 1.94 -1.25 -37.62
CA ASP A 760 1.70 -2.29 -36.60
C ASP A 760 0.27 -2.36 -36.01
N PHE A 761 -0.75 -1.86 -36.71
CA PHE A 761 -2.15 -2.04 -36.34
C PHE A 761 -2.67 -3.37 -36.86
N ILE A 762 -3.59 -3.96 -36.10
CA ILE A 762 -4.21 -5.25 -36.39
C ILE A 762 -5.68 -5.09 -36.75
N ASN A 763 -6.18 -6.04 -37.54
CA ASN A 763 -7.61 -6.37 -37.56
C ASN A 763 -7.87 -7.52 -36.58
N LEU A 764 -8.77 -7.31 -35.63
CA LEU A 764 -9.11 -8.24 -34.58
C LEU A 764 -10.47 -8.87 -34.83
N SER A 765 -10.52 -10.21 -34.84
CA SER A 765 -11.74 -11.02 -34.82
C SER A 765 -11.67 -11.96 -33.63
N MET A 766 -12.56 -11.77 -32.65
CA MET A 766 -12.51 -12.46 -31.37
C MET A 766 -13.83 -13.15 -31.07
N ILE A 767 -13.78 -14.46 -30.80
CA ILE A 767 -14.90 -15.21 -30.23
C ILE A 767 -14.58 -15.48 -28.76
N ILE A 768 -15.41 -14.99 -27.86
CA ILE A 768 -15.27 -15.21 -26.42
C ILE A 768 -16.37 -16.16 -25.98
N SER A 769 -16.01 -17.23 -25.28
CA SER A 769 -16.99 -18.10 -24.61
C SER A 769 -16.82 -18.06 -23.10
N THR A 770 -17.94 -18.05 -22.38
CA THR A 770 -17.98 -18.06 -20.92
C THR A 770 -19.14 -18.91 -20.39
N GLU A 771 -19.28 -18.98 -19.07
CA GLU A 771 -20.37 -19.68 -18.39
C GLU A 771 -21.75 -19.13 -18.76
N LYS A 772 -22.77 -19.99 -18.75
CA LYS A 772 -24.14 -19.63 -19.18
C LYS A 772 -24.76 -18.46 -18.41
N SER A 773 -24.36 -18.24 -17.16
CA SER A 773 -24.90 -17.16 -16.34
C SER A 773 -24.23 -15.81 -16.61
N GLN A 774 -23.13 -15.78 -17.36
CA GLN A 774 -22.30 -14.59 -17.54
C GLN A 774 -22.40 -14.01 -18.95
N THR A 775 -22.09 -12.73 -19.03
CA THR A 775 -21.89 -11.99 -20.27
C THR A 775 -20.43 -11.59 -20.38
N ALA A 776 -19.81 -11.90 -21.53
CA ALA A 776 -18.42 -11.52 -21.78
C ALA A 776 -18.35 -10.26 -22.64
N ILE A 777 -17.55 -9.29 -22.20
CA ILE A 777 -17.30 -8.03 -22.91
C ILE A 777 -15.90 -8.08 -23.50
N GLY A 778 -15.80 -7.87 -24.81
CA GLY A 778 -14.57 -7.88 -25.58
C GLY A 778 -14.22 -6.51 -26.16
N THR A 779 -13.07 -6.45 -26.83
CA THR A 779 -12.64 -5.27 -27.60
C THR A 779 -13.24 -5.31 -29.00
N GLY A 780 -13.81 -4.18 -29.45
CA GLY A 780 -14.49 -4.05 -30.74
C GLY A 780 -16.02 -4.10 -30.66
N ASP A 781 -16.67 -3.99 -31.81
CA ASP A 781 -18.12 -4.02 -31.91
C ASP A 781 -18.64 -5.47 -31.85
N LEU A 782 -19.72 -5.69 -31.09
CA LEU A 782 -20.39 -7.00 -31.01
C LEU A 782 -21.10 -7.31 -32.33
N ILE A 783 -20.69 -8.39 -32.99
CA ILE A 783 -21.27 -8.88 -34.24
C ILE A 783 -22.40 -9.86 -33.96
N LYS A 784 -22.15 -10.82 -33.07
CA LYS A 784 -23.08 -11.91 -32.78
C LYS A 784 -22.95 -12.39 -31.35
N LYS A 785 -24.06 -12.77 -30.74
CA LYS A 785 -24.09 -13.53 -29.48
C LYS A 785 -24.99 -14.76 -29.62
N TRP A 786 -24.58 -15.89 -29.05
CA TRP A 786 -25.37 -17.14 -29.07
C TRP A 786 -25.03 -18.02 -27.87
N SER A 787 -25.85 -19.04 -27.62
CA SER A 787 -25.61 -20.04 -26.59
C SER A 787 -25.51 -21.42 -27.24
N SER A 788 -24.52 -22.21 -26.83
CA SER A 788 -24.31 -23.57 -27.32
C SER A 788 -23.60 -24.41 -26.26
N SER A 789 -23.91 -25.70 -26.16
CA SER A 789 -23.24 -26.63 -25.24
C SER A 789 -23.12 -26.13 -23.80
N GLY A 790 -24.18 -25.47 -23.29
CA GLY A 790 -24.20 -24.93 -21.92
C GLY A 790 -23.30 -23.70 -21.69
N ARG A 791 -22.79 -23.05 -22.74
CA ARG A 791 -21.93 -21.86 -22.68
C ARG A 791 -22.50 -20.72 -23.52
N HIS A 792 -22.12 -19.49 -23.18
CA HIS A 792 -22.44 -18.28 -23.95
C HIS A 792 -21.26 -17.86 -24.78
N TYR A 793 -21.53 -17.42 -26.01
CA TYR A 793 -20.53 -17.03 -27.00
C TYR A 793 -20.81 -15.63 -27.53
N PHE A 794 -19.75 -14.86 -27.72
CA PHE A 794 -19.77 -13.49 -28.18
C PHE A 794 -18.69 -13.28 -29.23
N GLU A 795 -19.07 -12.81 -30.41
CA GLU A 795 -18.16 -12.49 -31.50
C GLU A 795 -18.00 -10.97 -31.61
N TYR A 796 -16.77 -10.50 -31.42
CA TYR A 796 -16.38 -9.10 -31.49
C TYR A 796 -15.41 -8.87 -32.65
N LYS A 797 -15.53 -7.72 -33.30
CA LYS A 797 -14.64 -7.30 -34.38
C LYS A 797 -14.18 -5.85 -34.23
N ALA A 798 -12.90 -5.60 -34.47
CA ALA A 798 -12.33 -4.26 -34.59
C ALA A 798 -11.31 -4.24 -35.72
N ASP A 799 -11.38 -3.24 -36.59
CA ASP A 799 -10.46 -3.09 -37.72
C ASP A 799 -9.50 -1.93 -37.45
N GLN A 800 -8.22 -2.08 -37.85
CA GLN A 800 -7.17 -1.06 -37.69
C GLN A 800 -7.01 -0.52 -36.26
N ILE A 801 -6.74 -1.40 -35.30
CA ILE A 801 -6.49 -1.03 -33.89
C ILE A 801 -5.04 -1.34 -33.47
N PRO A 802 -4.50 -0.66 -32.44
CA PRO A 802 -3.25 -1.08 -31.81
C PRO A 802 -3.33 -2.54 -31.32
N PHE A 803 -2.18 -3.22 -31.13
CA PHE A 803 -2.12 -4.57 -30.52
C PHE A 803 -2.46 -4.53 -29.02
N ARG A 804 -3.70 -4.16 -28.71
CA ARG A 804 -4.19 -3.90 -27.36
C ARG A 804 -5.67 -4.27 -27.31
N PHE A 805 -5.96 -5.36 -26.61
CA PHE A 805 -7.33 -5.82 -26.39
C PHE A 805 -7.45 -6.52 -25.04
N ALA A 806 -8.63 -6.38 -24.44
CA ALA A 806 -8.97 -6.92 -23.13
C ALA A 806 -10.34 -7.59 -23.16
N VAL A 807 -10.59 -8.40 -22.14
CA VAL A 807 -11.83 -9.16 -21.96
C VAL A 807 -12.25 -9.10 -20.50
N SER A 808 -13.56 -8.93 -20.26
CA SER A 808 -14.18 -9.17 -18.96
C SER A 808 -15.32 -10.19 -19.05
N SER A 809 -15.69 -10.78 -17.93
CA SER A 809 -16.84 -11.69 -17.82
C SER A 809 -17.44 -11.65 -16.43
N ALA A 810 -18.74 -11.34 -16.35
CA ALA A 810 -19.47 -11.30 -15.09
C ALA A 810 -20.97 -11.50 -15.31
N LYS A 811 -21.71 -11.58 -14.20
CA LYS A 811 -23.17 -11.43 -14.20
C LYS A 811 -23.53 -9.95 -14.17
N TYR A 812 -23.79 -9.39 -15.36
CA TYR A 812 -24.12 -7.98 -15.52
C TYR A 812 -25.63 -7.73 -15.64
N GLU A 813 -26.07 -6.64 -15.03
CA GLU A 813 -27.20 -5.87 -15.50
C GLU A 813 -26.76 -4.96 -16.65
N LEU A 814 -27.69 -4.64 -17.57
CA LEU A 814 -27.39 -3.84 -18.75
C LEU A 814 -28.34 -2.64 -18.86
N LYS A 815 -27.77 -1.44 -18.90
CA LYS A 815 -28.46 -0.23 -19.38
C LYS A 815 -27.93 0.16 -20.75
N SER A 816 -28.83 0.41 -21.71
CA SER A 816 -28.45 0.70 -23.10
C SER A 816 -29.28 1.83 -23.71
N ILE A 817 -28.64 2.67 -24.52
CA ILE A 817 -29.30 3.72 -25.33
C ILE A 817 -28.61 3.84 -26.69
N ASN A 818 -29.39 4.12 -27.74
CA ASN A 818 -28.84 4.58 -29.02
C ASN A 818 -28.83 6.12 -29.04
N TYR A 819 -27.65 6.71 -29.16
CA TYR A 819 -27.47 8.16 -29.22
C TYR A 819 -26.72 8.54 -30.51
N LYS A 820 -27.40 9.28 -31.40
CA LYS A 820 -26.86 9.73 -32.70
C LYS A 820 -26.27 8.59 -33.56
N GLY A 821 -26.87 7.41 -33.49
CA GLY A 821 -26.44 6.23 -34.25
C GLY A 821 -25.35 5.39 -33.59
N ILE A 822 -24.91 5.76 -32.39
CA ILE A 822 -23.93 5.02 -31.57
C ILE A 822 -24.65 4.43 -30.36
N THR A 823 -24.52 3.12 -30.15
CA THR A 823 -25.14 2.47 -28.98
C THR A 823 -24.21 2.54 -27.77
N ILE A 824 -24.65 3.16 -26.69
CA ILE A 824 -23.94 3.24 -25.42
C ILE A 824 -24.52 2.18 -24.49
N ASN A 825 -23.68 1.26 -24.03
CA ASN A 825 -24.02 0.17 -23.11
C ASN A 825 -23.25 0.34 -21.80
N ILE A 826 -23.93 0.14 -20.67
CA ILE A 826 -23.33 0.11 -19.34
C ILE A 826 -23.66 -1.25 -18.73
N PHE A 827 -22.62 -2.05 -18.51
CA PHE A 827 -22.66 -3.36 -17.86
C PHE A 827 -22.18 -3.21 -16.43
N TYR A 828 -23.06 -3.47 -15.47
CA TYR A 828 -22.81 -3.19 -14.05
C TYR A 828 -23.33 -4.32 -13.16
N HIS A 829 -22.80 -4.41 -11.95
CA HIS A 829 -23.24 -5.33 -10.93
C HIS A 829 -24.62 -4.92 -10.41
N GLN A 830 -25.50 -5.88 -10.10
CA GLN A 830 -26.88 -5.60 -9.69
C GLN A 830 -26.98 -4.63 -8.50
N LYS A 831 -26.02 -4.66 -7.57
CA LYS A 831 -25.98 -3.77 -6.41
C LYS A 831 -25.53 -2.34 -6.76
N HIS A 832 -24.84 -2.12 -7.89
CA HIS A 832 -24.08 -0.90 -8.18
C HIS A 832 -24.76 0.00 -9.23
N HIS A 833 -26.03 0.35 -9.00
CA HIS A 833 -26.84 1.15 -9.92
C HIS A 833 -26.67 2.66 -9.75
N GLU A 834 -25.95 3.10 -8.71
CA GLU A 834 -25.93 4.48 -8.19
C GLU A 834 -25.47 5.49 -9.25
N ASN A 835 -24.45 5.13 -10.03
CA ASN A 835 -23.76 6.05 -10.94
C ASN A 835 -24.02 5.77 -12.42
N VAL A 836 -24.81 4.75 -12.74
CA VAL A 836 -25.07 4.29 -14.11
C VAL A 836 -25.69 5.38 -14.98
N ASP A 837 -26.64 6.14 -14.44
CA ASP A 837 -27.37 7.17 -15.19
C ASP A 837 -26.48 8.37 -15.52
N HIS A 838 -25.67 8.78 -14.55
CA HIS A 838 -24.72 9.86 -14.75
C HIS A 838 -23.63 9.44 -15.74
N LEU A 839 -23.12 8.21 -15.66
CA LEU A 839 -22.17 7.67 -16.64
C LEU A 839 -22.73 7.73 -18.07
N LEU A 840 -24.02 7.43 -18.24
CA LEU A 840 -24.70 7.51 -19.52
C LEU A 840 -24.76 8.95 -20.06
N GLU A 841 -25.12 9.92 -19.22
CA GLU A 841 -25.19 11.33 -19.63
C GLU A 841 -23.79 11.90 -19.92
N ASN A 842 -22.77 11.56 -19.12
CA ASN A 842 -21.40 11.97 -19.37
C ASN A 842 -20.86 11.41 -20.69
N ALA A 843 -21.19 10.16 -21.02
CA ALA A 843 -20.82 9.56 -22.31
C ALA A 843 -21.45 10.32 -23.50
N LYS A 844 -22.71 10.78 -23.39
CA LYS A 844 -23.35 11.61 -24.43
C LYS A 844 -22.65 12.95 -24.58
N LEU A 845 -22.34 13.63 -23.48
CA LEU A 845 -21.65 14.92 -23.49
C LEU A 845 -20.25 14.82 -24.10
N THR A 846 -19.49 13.80 -23.70
CA THR A 846 -18.17 13.51 -24.25
C THR A 846 -18.24 13.26 -25.74
N LEU A 847 -19.21 12.45 -26.17
CA LEU A 847 -19.41 12.12 -27.57
C LEU A 847 -19.79 13.35 -28.41
N ASP A 848 -20.63 14.24 -27.87
CA ASP A 848 -21.01 15.49 -28.53
C ASP A 848 -19.83 16.45 -28.70
N TYR A 849 -19.11 16.70 -27.60
CA TYR A 849 -17.97 17.61 -27.62
C TYR A 849 -16.86 17.09 -28.55
N CYS A 850 -16.47 15.82 -28.44
CA CYS A 850 -15.41 15.25 -29.25
C CYS A 850 -15.78 15.16 -30.74
N GLN A 851 -17.03 14.81 -31.07
CA GLN A 851 -17.45 14.77 -32.48
C GLN A 851 -17.54 16.15 -33.11
N GLN A 852 -18.00 17.15 -32.36
CA GLN A 852 -18.04 18.52 -32.84
C GLN A 852 -16.64 19.07 -33.11
N ASN A 853 -15.70 18.81 -32.19
CA ASN A 853 -14.39 19.47 -32.20
C ASN A 853 -13.29 18.67 -32.91
N PHE A 854 -13.25 17.34 -32.77
CA PHE A 854 -12.09 16.53 -33.15
C PHE A 854 -12.36 15.60 -34.35
N GLY A 855 -13.59 15.08 -34.48
CA GLY A 855 -13.98 14.22 -35.60
C GLY A 855 -14.88 13.08 -35.17
N LYS A 856 -15.40 12.32 -36.14
CA LYS A 856 -16.37 11.24 -35.88
C LYS A 856 -15.80 10.16 -34.95
N TYR A 857 -16.67 9.59 -34.14
CA TYR A 857 -16.33 8.40 -33.35
C TYR A 857 -16.12 7.19 -34.28
N PRO A 858 -15.05 6.40 -34.12
CA PRO A 858 -14.68 5.37 -35.09
C PRO A 858 -15.43 4.04 -34.96
N PHE A 859 -16.19 3.82 -33.87
CA PHE A 859 -16.88 2.56 -33.60
C PHE A 859 -18.42 2.73 -33.57
N LYS A 860 -19.16 1.61 -33.57
CA LYS A 860 -20.64 1.64 -33.50
C LYS A 860 -21.17 1.59 -32.07
N THR A 861 -20.37 1.08 -31.14
CA THR A 861 -20.77 0.97 -29.73
C THR A 861 -19.77 1.62 -28.79
N ILE A 862 -20.25 2.01 -27.61
CA ILE A 862 -19.43 2.38 -26.45
C ILE A 862 -19.89 1.47 -25.32
N ASN A 863 -19.01 0.59 -24.83
CA ASN A 863 -19.33 -0.33 -23.74
C ASN A 863 -18.55 0.05 -22.48
N PHE A 864 -19.23 0.47 -21.42
CA PHE A 864 -18.64 0.56 -20.09
C PHE A 864 -18.92 -0.75 -19.35
N ALA A 865 -17.88 -1.41 -18.84
CA ALA A 865 -18.00 -2.66 -18.12
C ALA A 865 -17.34 -2.57 -16.75
N GLU A 866 -18.16 -2.77 -15.72
CA GLU A 866 -17.68 -2.90 -14.35
C GLU A 866 -16.88 -4.19 -14.15
N ILE A 867 -15.82 -4.15 -13.35
CA ILE A 867 -14.99 -5.32 -13.03
C ILE A 867 -14.73 -5.41 -11.51
N SER A 868 -14.40 -6.60 -11.03
CA SER A 868 -14.14 -6.83 -9.60
C SER A 868 -12.92 -6.07 -9.07
N SER A 869 -12.94 -5.70 -7.79
CA SER A 869 -11.78 -5.16 -7.04
C SER A 869 -10.58 -6.11 -6.93
N PHE A 870 -10.69 -7.37 -7.37
CA PHE A 870 -9.53 -8.24 -7.61
C PHE A 870 -8.58 -7.64 -8.67
N THR A 871 -9.12 -6.84 -9.59
CA THR A 871 -8.32 -6.02 -10.49
C THR A 871 -7.98 -4.68 -9.84
N LYS A 872 -6.69 -4.50 -9.54
CA LYS A 872 -6.10 -3.27 -9.01
C LYS A 872 -5.05 -2.70 -9.97
N GLY A 873 -4.77 -1.40 -9.86
CA GLY A 873 -3.68 -0.72 -10.57
C GLY A 873 -4.11 0.29 -11.64
N PHE A 874 -5.41 0.52 -11.83
CA PHE A 874 -5.96 1.63 -12.61
C PHE A 874 -7.35 2.01 -12.08
N ALA A 875 -7.80 3.24 -12.34
CA ALA A 875 -9.17 3.67 -12.04
C ALA A 875 -10.14 3.31 -13.18
N ALA A 876 -9.67 3.36 -14.41
CA ALA A 876 -10.35 2.86 -15.59
C ALA A 876 -9.31 2.54 -16.69
N THR A 877 -9.74 1.87 -17.76
CA THR A 877 -8.89 1.67 -18.94
C THR A 877 -9.74 1.54 -20.20
N ALA A 878 -9.46 2.40 -21.17
CA ALA A 878 -10.10 2.37 -22.47
C ALA A 878 -9.42 1.40 -23.47
N TYR A 879 -10.25 0.75 -24.28
CA TYR A 879 -9.95 -0.09 -25.42
C TYR A 879 -10.94 0.26 -26.56
N PRO A 880 -10.63 -0.08 -27.82
CA PRO A 880 -11.58 0.05 -28.93
C PRO A 880 -12.98 -0.48 -28.57
N SER A 881 -13.99 0.40 -28.58
CA SER A 881 -15.41 0.11 -28.26
C SER A 881 -15.70 -0.37 -26.81
N ALA A 882 -14.70 -0.48 -25.92
CA ALA A 882 -14.87 -1.01 -24.55
C ALA A 882 -13.99 -0.30 -23.50
N ILE A 883 -14.58 0.07 -22.36
CA ILE A 883 -13.92 0.74 -21.23
C ILE A 883 -14.21 -0.09 -19.98
N PHE A 884 -13.16 -0.53 -19.28
CA PHE A 884 -13.28 -1.36 -18.08
C PHE A 884 -12.93 -0.56 -16.83
N MET A 885 -13.74 -0.71 -15.77
CA MET A 885 -13.65 0.13 -14.57
C MET A 885 -13.87 -0.72 -13.31
N PRO A 886 -12.96 -0.72 -12.31
CA PRO A 886 -13.18 -1.44 -11.06
C PRO A 886 -14.40 -0.93 -10.30
N GLU A 887 -15.07 -1.84 -9.60
CA GLU A 887 -16.31 -1.58 -8.85
C GLU A 887 -16.17 -0.42 -7.87
N ASP A 888 -15.03 -0.31 -7.17
CA ASP A 888 -14.80 0.62 -6.07
C ASP A 888 -14.24 1.99 -6.50
N MET A 889 -14.22 2.27 -7.81
CA MET A 889 -13.67 3.52 -8.37
C MET A 889 -14.73 4.41 -9.00
N ILE A 890 -15.75 3.84 -9.67
CA ILE A 890 -16.75 4.60 -10.43
C ILE A 890 -18.16 4.11 -10.12
N PHE A 891 -18.41 2.82 -10.27
CA PHE A 891 -19.77 2.26 -10.13
C PHE A 891 -20.26 2.37 -8.68
N HIS A 892 -19.48 1.87 -7.72
CA HIS A 892 -19.78 1.89 -6.30
C HIS A 892 -18.98 2.97 -5.55
N ALA A 893 -19.08 4.21 -6.03
CA ALA A 893 -18.48 5.39 -5.42
C ALA A 893 -19.54 6.43 -5.02
N ASN A 894 -19.38 7.08 -3.87
CA ASN A 894 -20.29 8.11 -3.40
C ASN A 894 -19.92 9.49 -3.95
N ILE A 895 -20.33 9.75 -5.19
CA ILE A 895 -20.10 11.04 -5.86
C ILE A 895 -21.01 12.17 -5.35
N LEU A 896 -22.01 11.87 -4.51
CA LEU A 896 -22.95 12.86 -3.98
C LEU A 896 -22.42 13.58 -2.73
N ALA A 897 -21.41 13.01 -2.06
CA ALA A 897 -20.85 13.55 -0.84
C ALA A 897 -20.15 14.90 -1.04
N ASP A 898 -19.40 15.04 -2.13
CA ASP A 898 -18.83 16.33 -2.54
C ASP A 898 -19.32 16.69 -3.94
N LYS A 899 -20.41 17.46 -4.00
CA LYS A 899 -20.98 17.97 -5.27
C LYS A 899 -20.03 18.86 -6.06
N LYS A 900 -18.87 19.24 -5.50
CA LYS A 900 -17.83 19.99 -6.22
C LYS A 900 -16.92 19.07 -7.05
N GLN A 901 -16.94 17.76 -6.81
CA GLN A 901 -16.13 16.78 -7.53
C GLN A 901 -17.01 16.00 -8.51
N ASP A 902 -16.85 16.25 -9.81
CA ASP A 902 -17.51 15.46 -10.86
C ASP A 902 -16.56 14.38 -11.35
N VAL A 903 -16.42 13.35 -10.53
CA VAL A 903 -15.48 12.25 -10.76
C VAL A 903 -15.88 11.41 -11.98
N ILE A 904 -17.17 11.37 -12.32
CA ILE A 904 -17.60 10.65 -13.53
C ILE A 904 -17.02 11.35 -14.75
N ASN A 905 -17.01 12.68 -14.79
CA ASN A 905 -16.30 13.38 -15.85
C ASN A 905 -14.78 13.08 -15.83
N GLU A 906 -14.16 13.08 -14.65
CA GLU A 906 -12.73 12.83 -14.48
C GLU A 906 -12.28 11.44 -14.96
N LEU A 907 -13.13 10.43 -14.80
CA LEU A 907 -12.76 9.06 -15.15
C LEU A 907 -13.42 8.64 -16.46
N ALA A 908 -14.73 8.73 -16.59
CA ALA A 908 -15.41 8.24 -17.79
C ALA A 908 -15.18 9.13 -19.01
N GLY A 909 -15.22 10.46 -18.83
CA GLY A 909 -14.98 11.43 -19.91
C GLY A 909 -13.54 11.39 -20.40
N HIS A 910 -12.58 11.37 -19.47
CA HIS A 910 -11.14 11.17 -19.75
C HIS A 910 -10.91 9.89 -20.56
N GLU A 911 -11.39 8.75 -20.07
CA GLU A 911 -11.14 7.45 -20.71
C GLU A 911 -11.81 7.33 -22.08
N LEU A 912 -13.03 7.84 -22.23
CA LEU A 912 -13.69 7.85 -23.53
C LEU A 912 -12.98 8.78 -24.52
N SER A 913 -12.31 9.84 -24.05
CA SER A 913 -11.54 10.73 -24.91
C SER A 913 -10.28 10.06 -25.49
N HIS A 914 -9.71 9.05 -24.83
CA HIS A 914 -8.59 8.27 -25.38
C HIS A 914 -8.91 7.57 -26.70
N LEU A 915 -10.19 7.44 -27.06
CA LEU A 915 -10.60 6.89 -28.35
C LEU A 915 -10.21 7.84 -29.50
N TRP A 916 -10.09 9.15 -29.25
CA TRP A 916 -9.43 10.09 -30.16
C TRP A 916 -7.92 10.18 -29.88
N TRP A 917 -7.53 10.17 -28.60
CA TRP A 917 -6.14 10.30 -28.14
C TRP A 917 -5.48 8.94 -27.84
N GLY A 918 -5.04 8.24 -28.89
CA GLY A 918 -4.19 7.03 -28.79
C GLY A 918 -4.86 5.70 -29.12
N ASN A 919 -5.97 5.34 -28.48
CA ASN A 919 -6.50 3.97 -28.57
C ASN A 919 -7.15 3.61 -29.93
N SER A 920 -7.22 4.53 -30.89
CA SER A 920 -7.69 4.21 -32.25
C SER A 920 -7.11 5.09 -33.38
N GLN A 921 -7.18 6.42 -33.28
CA GLN A 921 -6.88 7.30 -34.43
C GLN A 921 -5.40 7.62 -34.62
N ILE A 922 -4.65 7.75 -33.53
CA ILE A 922 -3.21 8.04 -33.51
C ILE A 922 -2.46 6.97 -32.75
N ASN A 923 -1.21 6.69 -33.12
CA ASN A 923 -0.35 5.76 -32.38
C ASN A 923 1.01 6.42 -32.17
N SER A 924 1.28 6.92 -30.97
CA SER A 924 2.56 7.60 -30.68
C SER A 924 3.74 6.63 -30.78
N ASP A 925 4.89 7.12 -31.22
CA ASP A 925 6.15 6.38 -31.12
C ASP A 925 6.60 6.29 -29.64
N ASP A 926 7.31 5.23 -29.29
CA ASP A 926 7.86 5.03 -27.94
C ASP A 926 9.09 5.94 -27.75
N ARG A 927 8.83 7.15 -27.23
CA ARG A 927 9.80 8.24 -27.05
C ARG A 927 9.37 9.21 -25.96
N GLU A 928 10.30 10.04 -25.49
CA GLU A 928 10.01 11.17 -24.60
C GLU A 928 8.88 12.04 -25.18
N GLY A 929 7.93 12.44 -24.33
CA GLY A 929 6.79 13.27 -24.74
C GLY A 929 5.64 12.53 -25.41
N SER A 930 5.74 11.23 -25.68
CA SER A 930 4.64 10.43 -26.24
C SER A 930 3.37 10.51 -25.38
N VAL A 931 3.52 10.50 -24.06
CA VAL A 931 2.43 10.57 -23.07
C VAL A 931 1.68 11.91 -23.13
N MET A 932 2.29 12.98 -23.63
CA MET A 932 1.59 14.24 -23.90
C MET A 932 0.46 14.06 -24.93
N LEU A 933 0.64 13.17 -25.90
CA LEU A 933 -0.35 12.93 -26.96
C LEU A 933 -1.55 12.11 -26.49
N THR A 934 -1.42 11.41 -25.35
CA THR A 934 -2.49 10.58 -24.80
C THR A 934 -3.10 11.23 -23.55
N GLU A 935 -2.31 11.47 -22.51
CA GLU A 935 -2.81 11.90 -21.20
C GLU A 935 -3.06 13.40 -21.14
N THR A 936 -2.14 14.23 -21.63
CA THR A 936 -2.34 15.69 -21.60
C THR A 936 -3.54 16.11 -22.44
N LEU A 937 -3.75 15.49 -23.60
CA LEU A 937 -4.90 15.77 -24.46
C LEU A 937 -6.22 15.25 -23.87
N ALA A 938 -6.21 14.08 -23.21
CA ALA A 938 -7.37 13.56 -22.51
C ALA A 938 -7.76 14.46 -21.32
N MET A 939 -6.79 14.90 -20.53
CA MET A 939 -6.99 15.87 -19.45
C MET A 939 -7.53 17.22 -19.97
N TYR A 940 -7.09 17.70 -21.14
CA TYR A 940 -7.66 18.90 -21.73
C TYR A 940 -9.14 18.69 -22.10
N THR A 941 -9.48 17.57 -22.72
CA THR A 941 -10.88 17.23 -23.04
C THR A 941 -11.72 17.16 -21.76
N GLU A 942 -11.22 16.50 -20.73
CA GLU A 942 -11.86 16.42 -19.40
C GLU A 942 -12.16 17.83 -18.86
N MET A 943 -11.19 18.75 -18.88
CA MET A 943 -11.38 20.11 -18.39
C MET A 943 -12.42 20.90 -19.22
N MET A 944 -12.49 20.69 -20.53
CA MET A 944 -13.48 21.37 -21.37
C MET A 944 -14.90 20.83 -21.15
N LEU A 945 -15.04 19.52 -20.94
CA LEU A 945 -16.31 18.92 -20.52
C LEU A 945 -16.73 19.42 -19.14
N TYR A 946 -15.80 19.47 -18.18
CA TYR A 946 -16.05 20.01 -16.86
C TYR A 946 -16.51 21.47 -16.93
N LYS A 947 -15.89 22.28 -17.80
CA LYS A 947 -16.32 23.67 -18.06
C LYS A 947 -17.74 23.74 -18.65
N GLN A 948 -18.11 22.82 -19.55
CA GLN A 948 -19.44 22.80 -20.15
C GLN A 948 -20.52 22.41 -19.13
N MET A 949 -20.20 21.50 -18.20
CA MET A 949 -21.12 21.03 -17.16
C MET A 949 -21.25 22.02 -16.01
N HIS A 950 -20.13 22.58 -15.52
CA HIS A 950 -20.06 23.33 -14.26
C HIS A 950 -19.66 24.81 -14.41
N GLY A 951 -19.31 25.24 -15.62
CA GLY A 951 -18.85 26.60 -15.90
C GLY A 951 -17.35 26.82 -15.68
N ARG A 952 -16.86 27.97 -16.13
CA ARG A 952 -15.43 28.33 -16.09
C ARG A 952 -14.88 28.44 -14.67
N GLU A 953 -15.63 29.04 -13.75
CA GLU A 953 -15.15 29.26 -12.38
C GLU A 953 -14.83 27.93 -11.68
N LYS A 954 -15.72 26.95 -11.82
CA LYS A 954 -15.52 25.59 -11.29
C LYS A 954 -14.33 24.88 -11.95
N MET A 955 -14.17 25.00 -13.27
CA MET A 955 -12.99 24.47 -13.96
C MET A 955 -11.68 25.10 -13.41
N ILE A 956 -11.67 26.40 -13.08
CA ILE A 956 -10.50 27.05 -12.48
C ILE A 956 -10.23 26.57 -11.06
N GLU A 957 -11.27 26.34 -10.24
CA GLU A 957 -11.11 25.67 -8.94
C GLU A 957 -10.46 24.29 -9.10
N ARG A 958 -10.88 23.52 -10.11
CA ARG A 958 -10.31 22.20 -10.41
C ARG A 958 -8.86 22.28 -10.87
N ILE A 959 -8.52 23.26 -11.70
CA ILE A 959 -7.13 23.50 -12.13
C ILE A 959 -6.22 23.83 -10.95
N LYS A 960 -6.71 24.50 -9.89
CA LYS A 960 -5.94 24.72 -8.66
C LYS A 960 -5.63 23.42 -7.93
N VAL A 961 -6.50 22.41 -7.98
CA VAL A 961 -6.23 21.07 -7.45
C VAL A 961 -5.08 20.41 -8.21
N HIS A 962 -5.10 20.46 -9.55
CA HIS A 962 -3.99 19.96 -10.36
C HIS A 962 -2.68 20.72 -10.10
N GLN A 963 -2.75 22.04 -9.88
CA GLN A 963 -1.60 22.83 -9.46
C GLN A 963 -1.02 22.32 -8.13
N GLN A 964 -1.87 22.04 -7.14
CA GLN A 964 -1.44 21.46 -5.86
C GLN A 964 -0.78 20.09 -6.05
N ILE A 965 -1.37 19.20 -6.86
CA ILE A 965 -0.78 17.90 -7.17
C ILE A 965 0.61 18.06 -7.79
N TYR A 966 0.74 18.94 -8.80
CA TYR A 966 2.02 19.24 -9.44
C TYR A 966 3.04 19.80 -8.45
N ASP A 967 2.65 20.79 -7.63
CA ASP A 967 3.54 21.43 -6.68
C ASP A 967 4.04 20.48 -5.58
N ASN A 968 3.24 19.48 -5.21
CA ASN A 968 3.60 18.46 -4.23
C ASN A 968 4.57 17.40 -4.81
N GLU A 969 4.44 17.07 -6.09
CA GLU A 969 5.21 15.98 -6.73
C GLU A 969 6.47 16.45 -7.49
N LYS A 970 6.52 17.71 -7.97
CA LYS A 970 7.61 18.21 -8.85
C LYS A 970 9.02 18.17 -8.24
N GLY A 971 9.12 18.06 -6.92
CA GLY A 971 10.39 17.91 -6.20
C GLY A 971 10.74 16.46 -5.84
N LEU A 972 9.88 15.50 -6.19
CA LEU A 972 10.04 14.07 -5.90
C LEU A 972 10.48 13.28 -7.14
N SER A 973 10.62 13.90 -8.29
CA SER A 973 11.14 13.27 -9.51
C SER A 973 11.88 14.32 -10.35
N GLU A 974 12.48 13.92 -11.47
CA GLU A 974 13.08 14.88 -12.40
C GLU A 974 11.99 15.76 -13.04
N ASN A 975 12.05 17.07 -12.79
CA ASN A 975 11.11 18.02 -13.38
C ASN A 975 11.52 18.34 -14.82
N VAL A 976 10.84 17.73 -15.78
CA VAL A 976 11.09 17.92 -17.22
C VAL A 976 9.99 18.77 -17.88
N PRO A 977 10.26 19.40 -19.04
CA PRO A 977 9.23 20.03 -19.86
C PRO A 977 8.16 19.02 -20.33
N ILE A 978 6.91 19.49 -20.53
CA ILE A 978 5.76 18.63 -20.90
C ILE A 978 6.03 17.86 -22.20
N TYR A 979 6.67 18.50 -23.19
CA TYR A 979 6.97 17.86 -24.48
C TYR A 979 7.99 16.71 -24.40
N LYS A 980 8.61 16.51 -23.21
CA LYS A 980 9.56 15.45 -22.89
C LYS A 980 9.06 14.50 -21.79
N ALA A 981 7.90 14.77 -21.20
CA ALA A 981 7.38 13.98 -20.09
C ALA A 981 7.18 12.50 -20.49
N THR A 982 7.55 11.60 -19.58
CA THR A 982 7.36 10.15 -19.70
C THR A 982 6.19 9.68 -18.83
N GLY A 983 5.89 8.38 -18.87
CA GLY A 983 4.85 7.77 -18.04
C GLY A 983 5.16 7.81 -16.54
N ASP A 984 6.42 7.99 -16.18
CA ASP A 984 6.90 7.98 -14.80
C ASP A 984 6.66 9.33 -14.07
N ALA A 985 6.28 10.37 -14.82
CA ALA A 985 6.00 11.70 -14.29
C ALA A 985 4.52 12.13 -14.52
N PRO A 986 3.53 11.43 -13.91
CA PRO A 986 2.11 11.71 -14.13
C PRO A 986 1.69 13.12 -13.68
N HIS A 987 2.30 13.69 -12.64
CA HIS A 987 2.04 15.09 -12.26
C HIS A 987 2.42 16.10 -13.37
N ILE A 988 3.34 15.74 -14.26
CA ILE A 988 3.69 16.57 -15.42
C ILE A 988 2.72 16.32 -16.56
N SER A 989 2.53 15.07 -16.98
CA SER A 989 1.71 14.73 -18.14
C SER A 989 0.21 14.95 -17.91
N TYR A 990 -0.30 14.72 -16.70
CA TYR A 990 -1.69 14.98 -16.34
C TYR A 990 -1.88 16.41 -15.82
N SER A 991 -1.31 16.72 -14.65
CA SER A 991 -1.65 17.95 -13.93
C SER A 991 -1.07 19.20 -14.58
N LYS A 992 0.25 19.26 -14.80
CA LYS A 992 0.88 20.39 -15.52
C LYS A 992 0.38 20.47 -16.96
N GLY A 993 0.15 19.32 -17.61
CA GLY A 993 -0.48 19.20 -18.92
C GLY A 993 -1.85 19.89 -19.01
N ALA A 994 -2.76 19.57 -18.08
CA ALA A 994 -4.08 20.19 -17.99
C ALA A 994 -3.98 21.72 -17.83
N MET A 995 -3.12 22.17 -16.92
CA MET A 995 -2.87 23.60 -16.67
C MET A 995 -2.37 24.31 -17.94
N ALA A 996 -1.41 23.71 -18.64
CA ALA A 996 -0.83 24.25 -19.86
C ALA A 996 -1.88 24.38 -20.97
N MET A 997 -2.68 23.33 -21.18
CA MET A 997 -3.70 23.31 -22.22
C MET A 997 -4.85 24.29 -21.94
N VAL A 998 -5.28 24.42 -20.68
CA VAL A 998 -6.30 25.41 -20.29
C VAL A 998 -5.77 26.84 -20.46
N GLN A 999 -4.52 27.10 -20.07
CA GLN A 999 -3.88 28.40 -20.28
C GLN A 999 -3.72 28.71 -21.77
N LEU A 1000 -3.31 27.73 -22.58
CA LEU A 1000 -3.22 27.88 -24.04
C LEU A 1000 -4.59 28.20 -24.66
N SER A 1001 -5.65 27.53 -24.21
CA SER A 1001 -7.03 27.79 -24.61
C SER A 1001 -7.47 29.21 -24.27
N HIS A 1002 -7.04 29.75 -23.13
CA HIS A 1002 -7.30 31.14 -22.76
C HIS A 1002 -6.55 32.14 -23.67
N VAL A 1003 -5.30 31.86 -24.03
CA VAL A 1003 -4.45 32.74 -24.85
C VAL A 1003 -4.87 32.77 -26.31
N MET A 1004 -5.21 31.61 -26.90
CA MET A 1004 -5.52 31.50 -28.33
C MET A 1004 -7.01 31.42 -28.64
N GLY A 1005 -7.84 31.14 -27.64
CA GLY A 1005 -9.26 30.81 -27.79
C GLY A 1005 -9.46 29.31 -28.06
N GLU A 1006 -10.41 28.72 -27.34
CA GLU A 1006 -10.78 27.30 -27.42
C GLU A 1006 -11.07 26.83 -28.85
N SER A 1007 -11.83 27.59 -29.64
CA SER A 1007 -12.15 27.21 -31.01
C SER A 1007 -10.90 27.08 -31.90
N ARG A 1008 -9.92 27.97 -31.75
CA ARG A 1008 -8.65 27.89 -32.49
C ARG A 1008 -7.82 26.70 -32.02
N LEU A 1009 -7.74 26.48 -30.70
CA LEU A 1009 -7.02 25.33 -30.14
C LEU A 1009 -7.65 24.00 -30.59
N ASN A 1010 -8.97 23.87 -30.51
CA ASN A 1010 -9.69 22.69 -30.98
C ASN A 1010 -9.51 22.47 -32.49
N THR A 1011 -9.43 23.55 -33.29
CA THR A 1011 -9.09 23.46 -34.72
C THR A 1011 -7.66 22.94 -34.91
N ALA A 1012 -6.69 23.37 -34.11
CA ALA A 1012 -5.33 22.85 -34.13
C ALA A 1012 -5.29 21.35 -33.79
N LEU A 1013 -6.02 20.93 -32.76
CA LEU A 1013 -6.13 19.52 -32.36
C LEU A 1013 -6.80 18.65 -33.44
N LYS A 1014 -7.84 19.18 -34.11
CA LYS A 1014 -8.47 18.53 -35.26
C LYS A 1014 -7.50 18.37 -36.44
N SER A 1015 -6.74 19.42 -36.74
CA SER A 1015 -5.69 19.37 -37.77
C SER A 1015 -4.60 18.36 -37.40
N PHE A 1016 -4.20 18.31 -36.13
CA PHE A 1016 -3.27 17.31 -35.62
C PHE A 1016 -3.77 15.88 -35.87
N LEU A 1017 -5.02 15.56 -35.50
CA LEU A 1017 -5.60 14.23 -35.77
C LEU A 1017 -5.60 13.91 -37.26
N ASN A 1018 -6.08 14.82 -38.10
CA ASN A 1018 -6.18 14.59 -39.55
C ASN A 1018 -4.81 14.41 -40.22
N ASN A 1019 -3.80 15.16 -39.78
CA ASN A 1019 -2.45 15.13 -40.36
C ASN A 1019 -1.59 13.96 -39.84
N ASN A 1020 -1.99 13.34 -38.72
CA ASN A 1020 -1.21 12.32 -38.03
C ASN A 1020 -2.00 11.03 -37.79
N GLN A 1021 -3.00 10.75 -38.63
CA GLN A 1021 -3.68 9.45 -38.60
C GLN A 1021 -2.67 8.34 -38.85
N TYR A 1022 -2.88 7.23 -38.15
CA TYR A 1022 -2.15 6.00 -38.42
C TYR A 1022 -2.19 5.68 -39.94
N PRO A 1023 -1.06 5.32 -40.60
CA PRO A 1023 0.14 4.69 -40.04
C PRO A 1023 1.26 5.64 -39.60
N LYS A 1024 1.08 6.97 -39.70
CA LYS A 1024 2.06 7.90 -39.14
C LYS A 1024 2.07 7.74 -37.62
N LYS A 1025 3.27 7.73 -37.02
CA LYS A 1025 3.43 7.75 -35.56
C LYS A 1025 3.81 9.16 -35.09
N PRO A 1026 2.85 9.98 -34.65
CA PRO A 1026 3.14 11.35 -34.25
C PRO A 1026 4.01 11.42 -33.00
N THR A 1027 4.67 12.56 -32.89
CA THR A 1027 5.51 12.98 -31.76
C THR A 1027 4.92 14.20 -31.06
N SER A 1028 5.40 14.53 -29.85
CA SER A 1028 5.03 15.77 -29.17
C SER A 1028 5.31 17.02 -30.04
N LEU A 1029 6.35 16.97 -30.88
CA LEU A 1029 6.72 18.05 -31.79
C LEU A 1029 5.69 18.26 -32.91
N ASP A 1030 5.06 17.19 -33.42
CA ASP A 1030 3.98 17.31 -34.40
C ASP A 1030 2.80 18.11 -33.84
N LEU A 1031 2.43 17.84 -32.58
CA LEU A 1031 1.38 18.58 -31.88
C LEU A 1031 1.79 20.04 -31.64
N MET A 1032 3.03 20.28 -31.21
CA MET A 1032 3.57 21.64 -31.05
C MET A 1032 3.51 22.43 -32.37
N ASN A 1033 3.83 21.80 -33.49
CA ASN A 1033 3.77 22.43 -34.80
C ASN A 1033 2.35 22.88 -35.16
N GLU A 1034 1.32 22.10 -34.83
CA GLU A 1034 -0.07 22.49 -35.02
C GLU A 1034 -0.47 23.67 -34.11
N PHE A 1035 0.04 23.72 -32.87
CA PHE A 1035 -0.15 24.90 -32.01
C PHE A 1035 0.48 26.16 -32.61
N TYR A 1036 1.70 26.09 -33.16
CA TYR A 1036 2.34 27.25 -33.79
C TYR A 1036 1.62 27.73 -35.06
N LYS A 1037 1.03 26.82 -35.83
CA LYS A 1037 0.22 27.16 -37.01
C LYS A 1037 -1.07 27.90 -36.61
N ALA A 1038 -1.70 27.50 -35.50
CA ALA A 1038 -2.92 28.11 -35.02
C ALA A 1038 -2.70 29.40 -34.19
N ALA A 1039 -1.47 29.70 -33.79
CA ALA A 1039 -1.14 30.85 -32.96
C ALA A 1039 -1.56 32.19 -33.61
N PRO A 1040 -2.34 33.05 -32.91
CA PRO A 1040 -2.82 34.32 -33.46
C PRO A 1040 -1.70 35.33 -33.78
N ASP A 1041 -0.63 35.32 -33.00
CA ASP A 1041 0.47 36.29 -33.07
C ASP A 1041 1.77 35.71 -32.49
N ALA A 1042 2.84 36.50 -32.53
CA ALA A 1042 4.14 36.12 -32.00
C ALA A 1042 4.17 35.98 -30.46
N SER A 1043 3.26 36.65 -29.74
CA SER A 1043 3.16 36.55 -28.27
C SER A 1043 2.63 35.17 -27.87
N ALA A 1044 1.58 34.69 -28.54
CA ALA A 1044 1.04 33.36 -28.34
C ALA A 1044 2.06 32.26 -28.64
N ARG A 1045 2.94 32.44 -29.65
CA ARG A 1045 4.04 31.51 -29.93
C ARG A 1045 5.06 31.44 -28.78
N LYS A 1046 5.45 32.58 -28.21
CA LYS A 1046 6.33 32.60 -27.03
C LYS A 1046 5.69 31.92 -25.83
N GLU A 1047 4.38 32.08 -25.66
CA GLU A 1047 3.64 31.44 -24.59
C GLU A 1047 3.55 29.92 -24.78
N ILE A 1048 3.40 29.41 -26.01
CA ILE A 1048 3.50 27.96 -26.31
C ILE A 1048 4.87 27.42 -25.87
N ASP A 1049 5.96 28.11 -26.20
CA ASP A 1049 7.30 27.68 -25.77
C ASP A 1049 7.42 27.67 -24.24
N ARG A 1050 6.94 28.73 -23.58
CA ARG A 1050 6.92 28.81 -22.11
C ARG A 1050 6.16 27.65 -21.47
N LEU A 1051 4.95 27.36 -21.95
CA LEU A 1051 4.06 26.35 -21.37
C LEU A 1051 4.57 24.92 -21.54
N PHE A 1052 5.14 24.59 -22.71
CA PHE A 1052 5.43 23.19 -23.06
C PHE A 1052 6.93 22.84 -23.09
N LYS A 1053 7.82 23.80 -23.36
CA LYS A 1053 9.27 23.57 -23.46
C LYS A 1053 10.07 23.99 -22.23
N THR A 1054 9.45 24.64 -21.25
CA THR A 1054 10.14 25.04 -20.01
C THR A 1054 9.62 24.28 -18.79
N ILE A 1055 10.37 24.38 -17.70
CA ILE A 1055 10.00 23.83 -16.39
C ILE A 1055 9.28 24.85 -15.51
N ASP A 1056 8.99 26.04 -16.04
CA ASP A 1056 8.39 27.15 -15.29
C ASP A 1056 7.01 26.78 -14.71
N ASN A 1057 6.69 27.36 -13.55
CA ASN A 1057 5.35 27.24 -12.98
C ASN A 1057 4.33 27.94 -13.89
N ILE A 1058 3.19 27.29 -14.10
CA ILE A 1058 2.10 27.81 -14.92
C ILE A 1058 1.10 28.51 -14.00
N THR A 1059 0.90 29.82 -14.20
CA THR A 1059 -0.17 30.55 -13.51
C THR A 1059 -1.34 30.70 -14.48
N VAL A 1060 -2.47 30.07 -14.17
CA VAL A 1060 -3.68 30.17 -14.99
C VAL A 1060 -4.38 31.50 -14.70
N ILE A 1061 -4.61 32.32 -15.73
CA ILE A 1061 -5.12 33.69 -15.56
C ILE A 1061 -6.62 33.67 -15.20
N ASN A 1062 -6.97 34.33 -14.08
CA ASN A 1062 -8.34 34.42 -13.56
C ASN A 1062 -9.25 35.43 -14.30
N SER A 1063 -8.71 36.23 -15.22
CA SER A 1063 -9.48 37.29 -15.89
C SER A 1063 -10.19 36.78 -17.15
N PRO A 1064 -11.43 37.22 -17.45
CA PRO A 1064 -12.06 36.93 -18.73
C PRO A 1064 -11.23 37.54 -19.88
N PRO A 1065 -11.18 36.90 -21.06
CA PRO A 1065 -10.57 37.50 -22.23
C PRO A 1065 -11.26 38.83 -22.53
N ASN A 1066 -10.48 39.90 -22.60
CA ASN A 1066 -10.98 41.25 -22.87
C ASN A 1066 -11.66 41.26 -24.25
N PRO A 1067 -12.96 41.61 -24.39
CA PRO A 1067 -13.66 41.59 -25.68
C PRO A 1067 -13.16 42.65 -26.69
N SER A 1068 -12.17 43.47 -26.32
CA SER A 1068 -11.78 44.67 -27.06
C SER A 1068 -10.50 44.50 -27.88
N VAL A 1069 -10.47 43.54 -28.81
CA VAL A 1069 -9.60 43.64 -29.99
C VAL A 1069 -10.39 43.16 -31.22
N ARG A 1070 -11.41 43.93 -31.58
CA ARG A 1070 -11.92 43.99 -32.96
C ARG A 1070 -11.47 45.32 -33.55
N ALA A 1071 -10.74 45.22 -34.67
CA ALA A 1071 -10.44 46.26 -35.64
C ALA A 1071 -9.59 47.47 -35.18
N LYS A 1072 -8.32 47.46 -35.58
CA LYS A 1072 -7.81 48.38 -36.61
C LYS A 1072 -6.98 47.61 -37.60
#